data_AF-A0A9P6QEQ8-F1
#
_entry.id   AF-A0A9P6QEQ8-F1
#
_cell.length_a   1.000
_cell.length_b   1.000
_cell.length_c   1.000
_cell.angle_alpha   90.00
_cell.angle_beta   90.00
_cell.angle_gamma   90.00
#
_symmetry.space_group_name_H-M   'P 1'
#
loop_
_entity.id
_entity.type
_entity.pdbx_description
1 polymer ?
#
loop_
_entity_poly.entity_id
_entity_poly.type
_entity_poly.pdbx_seq_one_letter_code
_entity_poly.pdbx_strand_id
1 'polypeptide(L)'
;MNISGPIHDEQSAAAGNKPSFDEILGTLSLFVARATRSFTTNQNHSKPPQHATDTPTCQRLPSDPALVPPRYKNLIDQKLSYYIALNLSECERVLGDMLLNLVRVIQLLGGREKVFVSIVENGSPGTDQTKPMLGLLEGALSQLGVPFSIQTDNAPRTSRASHDRIIRLAHYRNEALVPLRRMAEDGQTFDRIVFMNDVVFCPHQVLELLVHSVMNKAHITCGIDHDLINGEPQLYDTWVTRDITGNAALKDREQSFVHHQPSHAKFLAQQPFQAYCCWNGMAILDPTPFSQPWHVRFRDDSTLIDGSCGGSECSILCNDFWDAGFNRVVIVPQVRLGYDLETFFELEKLEDTKELDSRFQRTVDVSELVQFKQGPPAEPLTPVSAGSNGRVEGVVLTRNSAKAAALAAATSGGGVEDHIDVVGLDNHAPISPTEEYHTASQTSQIKSEDEDDSHKHNLRSHKAAIDSDMDTDDLLDTKVKTKQTVKGRPRKTDGEPKEPKPVRKYNKKKSAFSDEEDAPAVKKQVTIQSSVKRGTRAQQQFSLQQNRVPFVKHETLDFDPDYVYGLARQYPDNYWRHHAESKSGMINRINDDHPLEIVDCNIHDQAPITGMILSPDGKMLVTFCNYGSAKVWSLEDYSLLVTLRDAKEEHIDEFYVGEFAPNQTKLVVGGKVKDRNNWSETDDDNNILPCPLKLFDVLTGEVITRLEGHTEELLCVKQVEFKGENYFLSGSQDGYINKWHMGADWSTLESMVQMSDGITCMAFTVSFVPNTGNKYFLAACDENLRLYDFENAALLQTFENIYSSYCDCGKFIQAVDFPSPPALPQGSDSAAAADISHDVIDPTESEVKRGKRRADVVVPEPVLGPKPQQYAYFISRGVELLDSDERMIAKEYNTCTLHKLIYPDSPGGKWYLTEVKRYQDDEYYSNAWLIKIASNGRYIMAPTCTGEVFVFNMKTGQVTGILKDHDDVEVRDVIFHPTRPLLFTSGDDGRVKVYTYQNREDLSQALKDSEERARREAEAEAMVAVASNLSAVSVRDRSDIHTSGNNAGDEDDDPEINIDEVDDDLTE
;
A
#
# COMPACT_ATOMS: atom_id res chain seq x y z
N MET A 1 37.23 -3.88 -5.32
CA MET A 1 38.55 -4.57 -5.44
C MET A 1 39.17 -4.18 -6.77
N ASN A 2 40.49 -4.11 -6.92
CA ASN A 2 41.11 -3.72 -8.21
C ASN A 2 41.43 -4.94 -9.08
N ILE A 3 40.61 -5.20 -10.09
CA ILE A 3 41.05 -5.91 -11.30
C ILE A 3 41.52 -4.83 -12.29
N SER A 4 42.69 -4.24 -11.98
CA SER A 4 43.33 -3.20 -12.80
C SER A 4 44.73 -3.65 -13.24
N GLY A 5 44.82 -4.87 -13.76
CA GLY A 5 45.96 -5.40 -14.50
C GLY A 5 45.54 -5.66 -15.95
N PRO A 6 46.36 -5.32 -16.96
CA PRO A 6 45.93 -5.38 -18.35
C PRO A 6 45.84 -6.83 -18.85
N ILE A 7 44.62 -7.37 -19.02
CA ILE A 7 44.37 -8.55 -19.85
C ILE A 7 44.19 -8.09 -21.31
N HIS A 8 45.20 -7.39 -21.81
CA HIS A 8 45.36 -7.05 -23.23
C HIS A 8 46.70 -7.61 -23.70
N ASP A 9 46.67 -8.88 -24.12
CA ASP A 9 47.79 -9.54 -24.79
C ASP A 9 47.30 -10.26 -26.06
N GLU A 10 46.73 -9.45 -26.97
CA GLU A 10 46.16 -9.87 -28.27
C GLU A 10 47.18 -10.53 -29.23
N GLN A 11 48.46 -10.64 -28.84
CA GLN A 11 49.52 -11.19 -29.68
C GLN A 11 49.78 -12.69 -29.46
N SER A 12 49.01 -13.36 -28.59
CA SER A 12 49.07 -14.82 -28.38
C SER A 12 48.05 -15.64 -29.20
N ALA A 13 47.12 -14.99 -29.91
CA ALA A 13 46.02 -15.63 -30.64
C ALA A 13 46.44 -16.42 -31.92
N ALA A 14 47.74 -16.67 -32.11
CA ALA A 14 48.29 -17.48 -33.20
C ALA A 14 48.60 -18.92 -32.71
N ALA A 15 47.58 -19.78 -32.75
CA ALA A 15 47.62 -21.21 -32.39
C ALA A 15 47.87 -21.52 -30.90
N GLY A 16 46.85 -21.26 -30.07
CA GLY A 16 46.70 -21.83 -28.72
C GLY A 16 45.30 -22.42 -28.53
N ASN A 17 45.17 -23.51 -27.76
CA ASN A 17 43.86 -24.10 -27.45
C ASN A 17 43.05 -23.16 -26.56
N LYS A 18 41.75 -22.98 -26.86
CA LYS A 18 40.81 -22.43 -25.88
C LYS A 18 40.78 -23.35 -24.64
N PRO A 19 40.70 -22.81 -23.41
CA PRO A 19 40.65 -23.64 -22.20
C PRO A 19 39.43 -24.57 -22.20
N SER A 20 39.56 -25.67 -21.48
CA SER A 20 38.49 -26.63 -21.24
C SER A 20 37.46 -26.08 -20.23
N PHE A 21 36.26 -26.66 -20.24
CA PHE A 21 35.24 -26.34 -19.25
C PHE A 21 35.70 -26.69 -17.83
N ASP A 22 36.43 -27.80 -17.65
CA ASP A 22 36.91 -28.24 -16.34
C ASP A 22 37.97 -27.27 -15.74
N GLU A 23 38.86 -26.71 -16.57
CA GLU A 23 39.83 -25.68 -16.15
C GLU A 23 39.14 -24.37 -15.72
N ILE A 24 38.09 -23.97 -16.44
CA ILE A 24 37.31 -22.76 -16.12
C ILE A 24 36.42 -22.99 -14.88
N LEU A 25 35.79 -24.16 -14.74
CA LEU A 25 35.03 -24.54 -13.55
C LEU A 25 35.92 -24.59 -12.30
N GLY A 26 37.12 -25.17 -12.39
CA GLY A 26 38.10 -25.15 -11.29
C GLY A 26 38.54 -23.73 -10.91
N THR A 27 38.69 -22.85 -11.90
CA THR A 27 39.07 -21.44 -11.68
C THR A 27 37.92 -20.64 -11.04
N LEU A 28 36.68 -20.82 -11.52
CA LEU A 28 35.48 -20.21 -10.94
C LEU A 28 35.23 -20.69 -9.52
N SER A 29 35.33 -22.00 -9.25
CA SER A 29 35.15 -22.59 -7.93
C SER A 29 36.15 -22.01 -6.93
N LEU A 30 37.43 -21.87 -7.33
CA LEU A 30 38.45 -21.19 -6.52
C LEU A 30 38.18 -19.69 -6.32
N PHE A 31 37.41 -19.03 -7.18
CA PHE A 31 36.97 -17.65 -6.96
C PHE A 31 35.79 -17.59 -5.98
N VAL A 32 34.72 -18.36 -6.22
CA VAL A 32 33.52 -18.41 -5.37
C VAL A 32 33.91 -18.76 -3.93
N ALA A 33 34.74 -19.79 -3.74
CA ALA A 33 35.27 -20.19 -2.44
C ALA A 33 36.28 -19.20 -1.81
N ARG A 34 36.72 -18.16 -2.54
CA ARG A 34 37.49 -17.02 -1.99
C ARG A 34 36.60 -15.84 -1.65
N ALA A 35 35.56 -15.58 -2.43
CA ALA A 35 34.55 -14.57 -2.14
C ALA A 35 33.88 -14.87 -0.80
N THR A 36 33.28 -16.06 -0.64
CA THR A 36 32.58 -16.46 0.60
C THR A 36 33.47 -16.41 1.84
N ARG A 37 34.74 -16.86 1.74
CA ARG A 37 35.72 -16.80 2.84
C ARG A 37 36.11 -15.37 3.28
N SER A 38 35.83 -14.35 2.47
CA SER A 38 36.12 -12.96 2.85
C SER A 38 35.06 -12.36 3.79
N PHE A 39 33.90 -13.00 3.95
CA PHE A 39 32.79 -12.52 4.78
C PHE A 39 32.70 -13.21 6.15
N THR A 40 33.19 -14.44 6.28
CA THR A 40 33.09 -15.25 7.51
C THR A 40 33.95 -14.77 8.70
N THR A 41 34.61 -13.60 8.62
CA THR A 41 35.48 -13.06 9.67
C THR A 41 34.75 -12.31 10.78
N ASN A 42 33.43 -12.09 10.66
CA ASN A 42 32.64 -11.27 11.59
C ASN A 42 31.48 -12.02 12.31
N GLN A 43 31.33 -13.34 12.17
CA GLN A 43 30.29 -14.11 12.90
C GLN A 43 30.82 -15.38 13.56
N ASN A 44 30.28 -15.70 14.74
CA ASN A 44 30.66 -16.86 15.55
C ASN A 44 29.92 -18.15 15.13
N HIS A 45 30.05 -18.58 13.88
CA HIS A 45 29.53 -19.87 13.42
C HIS A 45 30.63 -20.92 13.21
N SER A 46 30.44 -22.10 13.79
CA SER A 46 31.46 -23.15 13.95
C SER A 46 31.44 -24.23 12.85
N LYS A 47 30.81 -23.95 11.72
CA LYS A 47 30.76 -24.82 10.53
C LYS A 47 31.25 -24.03 9.30
N PRO A 48 31.94 -24.68 8.33
CA PRO A 48 32.22 -24.05 7.04
C PRO A 48 30.90 -23.82 6.26
N PRO A 49 30.86 -22.84 5.34
CA PRO A 49 29.72 -22.66 4.44
C PRO A 49 29.52 -23.92 3.58
N GLN A 50 28.26 -24.28 3.34
CA GLN A 50 27.87 -25.38 2.46
C GLN A 50 27.43 -24.79 1.11
N HIS A 51 27.87 -25.41 0.02
CA HIS A 51 27.54 -25.00 -1.35
C HIS A 51 26.58 -26.01 -1.99
N ALA A 52 25.66 -25.53 -2.83
CA ALA A 52 24.78 -26.38 -3.62
C ALA A 52 25.57 -27.27 -4.60
N THR A 53 26.69 -26.77 -5.15
CA THR A 53 27.59 -27.58 -6.00
C THR A 53 28.26 -28.74 -5.26
N ASP A 54 28.29 -28.72 -3.93
CA ASP A 54 28.88 -29.76 -3.09
C ASP A 54 27.88 -30.88 -2.73
N THR A 55 26.62 -30.77 -3.19
CA THR A 55 25.58 -31.75 -2.87
C THR A 55 25.70 -33.07 -3.64
N PRO A 56 25.27 -34.20 -3.03
CA PRO A 56 25.31 -35.50 -3.69
C PRO A 56 24.43 -35.66 -4.93
N THR A 57 23.51 -34.74 -5.25
CA THR A 57 22.67 -34.77 -6.47
C THR A 57 23.30 -33.94 -7.60
N CYS A 58 23.67 -32.68 -7.32
CA CYS A 58 24.37 -31.78 -8.25
C CYS A 58 25.64 -32.42 -8.79
N GLN A 59 26.34 -33.22 -7.99
CA GLN A 59 27.59 -33.87 -8.42
C GLN A 59 27.41 -35.08 -9.36
N ARG A 60 26.21 -35.69 -9.48
CA ARG A 60 26.07 -37.02 -10.14
C ARG A 60 26.29 -37.06 -11.65
N LEU A 61 26.04 -35.98 -12.37
CA LEU A 61 26.24 -35.97 -13.82
C LEU A 61 27.74 -35.93 -14.16
N PRO A 62 28.23 -36.78 -15.08
CA PRO A 62 29.62 -36.73 -15.50
C PRO A 62 29.92 -35.40 -16.22
N SER A 63 31.13 -34.86 -16.06
CA SER A 63 31.54 -33.64 -16.76
C SER A 63 31.69 -33.82 -18.28
N ASP A 64 31.89 -35.06 -18.74
CA ASP A 64 31.98 -35.39 -20.17
C ASP A 64 30.59 -35.52 -20.80
N PRO A 65 30.21 -34.66 -21.77
CA PRO A 65 28.93 -34.76 -22.48
C PRO A 65 28.72 -36.10 -23.20
N ALA A 66 29.79 -36.81 -23.59
CA ALA A 66 29.69 -38.12 -24.21
C ALA A 66 29.21 -39.23 -23.24
N LEU A 67 29.35 -39.01 -21.92
CA LEU A 67 28.97 -39.94 -20.86
C LEU A 67 27.61 -39.62 -20.22
N VAL A 68 26.90 -38.59 -20.70
CA VAL A 68 25.61 -38.15 -20.15
C VAL A 68 24.59 -39.30 -20.16
N PRO A 69 23.79 -39.49 -19.08
CA PRO A 69 22.98 -40.70 -18.92
C PRO A 69 21.96 -40.92 -20.05
N PRO A 70 21.54 -42.19 -20.27
CA PRO A 70 20.56 -42.56 -21.29
C PRO A 70 19.29 -41.70 -21.33
N ARG A 71 18.81 -41.22 -20.17
CA ARG A 71 17.66 -40.31 -20.06
C ARG A 71 17.81 -39.05 -20.91
N TYR A 72 18.94 -38.37 -20.81
CA TYR A 72 19.17 -37.04 -21.42
C TYR A 72 19.92 -37.10 -22.75
N LYS A 73 20.49 -38.25 -23.12
CA LYS A 73 21.33 -38.42 -24.32
C LYS A 73 20.71 -37.85 -25.61
N ASN A 74 19.39 -37.93 -25.74
CA ASN A 74 18.62 -37.40 -26.87
C ASN A 74 18.83 -35.88 -27.10
N LEU A 75 19.02 -35.10 -26.02
CA LEU A 75 19.29 -33.65 -26.06
C LEU A 75 20.63 -33.30 -26.74
N ILE A 76 21.58 -34.23 -26.69
CA ILE A 76 22.93 -34.07 -27.25
C ILE A 76 22.93 -34.57 -28.69
N ASP A 77 22.42 -35.80 -28.89
CA ASP A 77 22.43 -36.52 -30.17
C ASP A 77 21.58 -35.83 -31.26
N GLN A 78 20.46 -35.16 -30.91
CA GLN A 78 19.59 -34.46 -31.87
C GLN A 78 20.18 -33.16 -32.46
N LYS A 79 21.37 -32.73 -32.02
CA LYS A 79 22.01 -31.46 -32.42
C LYS A 79 21.20 -30.18 -32.10
N LEU A 80 20.29 -30.25 -31.14
CA LEU A 80 19.49 -29.11 -30.68
C LEU A 80 20.37 -27.95 -30.19
N SER A 81 19.80 -26.75 -30.31
CA SER A 81 20.37 -25.45 -29.95
C SER A 81 19.52 -24.75 -28.89
N TYR A 82 20.18 -24.05 -27.96
CA TYR A 82 19.59 -23.60 -26.71
C TYR A 82 19.88 -22.11 -26.45
N TYR A 83 18.85 -21.36 -26.08
CA TYR A 83 18.95 -19.96 -25.67
C TYR A 83 18.68 -19.87 -24.17
N ILE A 84 19.71 -19.67 -23.35
CA ILE A 84 19.54 -19.55 -21.90
C ILE A 84 19.32 -18.06 -21.58
N ALA A 85 18.19 -17.74 -20.96
CA ALA A 85 17.81 -16.38 -20.56
C ALA A 85 17.69 -16.31 -19.02
N LEU A 86 18.37 -15.35 -18.40
CA LEU A 86 18.26 -15.06 -16.97
C LEU A 86 17.82 -13.62 -16.75
N ASN A 87 16.94 -13.43 -15.77
CA ASN A 87 16.52 -12.13 -15.25
C ASN A 87 16.85 -12.11 -13.75
N LEU A 88 17.74 -11.20 -13.31
CA LEU A 88 18.40 -11.26 -12.01
C LEU A 88 18.29 -9.96 -11.21
N SER A 89 18.30 -10.08 -9.89
CA SER A 89 18.13 -8.98 -8.95
C SER A 89 18.70 -9.35 -7.58
N GLU A 90 19.74 -8.67 -7.10
CA GLU A 90 20.20 -8.74 -5.70
C GLU A 90 20.56 -10.16 -5.22
N CYS A 91 20.95 -11.02 -6.17
CA CYS A 91 21.05 -12.47 -6.03
C CYS A 91 22.43 -12.98 -5.53
N GLU A 92 23.27 -12.12 -4.93
CA GLU A 92 24.65 -12.44 -4.48
C GLU A 92 24.73 -13.77 -3.72
N ARG A 93 23.75 -14.03 -2.82
CA ARG A 93 23.69 -15.22 -1.94
C ARG A 93 23.65 -16.54 -2.71
N VAL A 94 23.04 -16.57 -3.90
CA VAL A 94 22.82 -17.79 -4.71
C VAL A 94 23.64 -17.81 -6.01
N LEU A 95 24.02 -16.64 -6.50
CA LEU A 95 24.72 -16.45 -7.78
C LEU A 95 25.99 -17.30 -7.89
N GLY A 96 26.77 -17.45 -6.80
CA GLY A 96 28.02 -18.20 -6.81
C GLY A 96 27.87 -19.66 -7.27
N ASP A 97 26.86 -20.35 -6.74
CA ASP A 97 26.52 -21.72 -7.11
C ASP A 97 25.79 -21.79 -8.47
N MET A 98 24.91 -20.81 -8.74
CA MET A 98 24.19 -20.68 -10.00
C MET A 98 25.15 -20.55 -11.19
N LEU A 99 26.23 -19.74 -11.07
CA LEU A 99 27.26 -19.59 -12.11
C LEU A 99 27.99 -20.89 -12.41
N LEU A 100 28.34 -21.67 -11.38
CA LEU A 100 29.04 -22.95 -11.52
C LEU A 100 28.17 -24.00 -12.21
N ASN A 101 26.91 -24.12 -11.78
CA ASN A 101 25.97 -25.06 -12.37
C ASN A 101 25.53 -24.64 -13.79
N LEU A 102 25.42 -23.34 -14.09
CA LEU A 102 25.20 -22.83 -15.45
C LEU A 102 26.32 -23.23 -16.41
N VAL A 103 27.60 -22.99 -16.05
CA VAL A 103 28.74 -23.39 -16.91
C VAL A 103 28.77 -24.90 -17.16
N ARG A 104 28.39 -25.70 -16.15
CA ARG A 104 28.28 -27.16 -16.28
C ARG A 104 27.10 -27.60 -17.14
N VAL A 105 25.95 -26.91 -17.12
CA VAL A 105 24.85 -27.13 -18.07
C VAL A 105 25.29 -26.83 -19.51
N ILE A 106 26.01 -25.73 -19.73
CA ILE A 106 26.55 -25.36 -21.05
C ILE A 106 27.50 -26.45 -21.57
N GLN A 107 28.37 -27.00 -20.72
CA GLN A 107 29.21 -28.16 -21.03
C GLN A 107 28.35 -29.35 -21.48
N LEU A 108 27.41 -29.79 -20.63
CA LEU A 108 26.55 -30.97 -20.82
C LEU A 108 25.70 -30.94 -22.10
N LEU A 109 25.20 -29.76 -22.51
CA LEU A 109 24.39 -29.62 -23.73
C LEU A 109 25.20 -29.76 -25.05
N GLY A 110 26.53 -29.78 -24.95
CA GLY A 110 27.47 -29.88 -26.07
C GLY A 110 28.30 -28.62 -26.32
N GLY A 111 28.29 -27.66 -25.39
CA GLY A 111 29.23 -26.55 -25.35
C GLY A 111 28.96 -25.40 -26.32
N ARG A 112 30.04 -24.65 -26.57
CA ARG A 112 30.07 -23.27 -27.09
C ARG A 112 29.41 -22.98 -28.44
N GLU A 113 29.08 -24.01 -29.22
CA GLU A 113 28.48 -23.87 -30.56
C GLU A 113 26.95 -24.08 -30.56
N LYS A 114 26.39 -24.61 -29.47
CA LYS A 114 24.95 -24.90 -29.35
C LYS A 114 24.19 -23.94 -28.44
N VAL A 115 24.88 -23.17 -27.59
CA VAL A 115 24.27 -22.42 -26.50
C VAL A 115 24.57 -20.93 -26.64
N PHE A 116 23.54 -20.09 -26.54
CA PHE A 116 23.66 -18.65 -26.28
C PHE A 116 23.23 -18.35 -24.85
N VAL A 117 23.87 -17.37 -24.19
CA VAL A 117 23.52 -16.94 -22.82
C VAL A 117 23.13 -15.46 -22.82
N SER A 118 21.92 -15.15 -22.36
CA SER A 118 21.38 -13.79 -22.25
C SER A 118 21.05 -13.51 -20.79
N ILE A 119 21.60 -12.44 -20.21
CA ILE A 119 21.36 -12.06 -18.81
C ILE A 119 21.03 -10.57 -18.75
N VAL A 120 19.93 -10.25 -18.08
CA VAL A 120 19.58 -8.88 -17.68
C VAL A 120 19.52 -8.82 -16.17
N GLU A 121 20.14 -7.79 -15.61
CA GLU A 121 20.23 -7.54 -14.18
C GLU A 121 19.57 -6.19 -13.86
N ASN A 122 18.53 -6.26 -13.03
CA ASN A 122 17.47 -5.27 -12.92
C ASN A 122 17.78 -4.14 -11.91
N GLY A 123 18.99 -3.59 -11.91
CA GLY A 123 19.33 -2.39 -11.12
C GLY A 123 19.61 -2.66 -9.64
N SER A 124 20.31 -3.75 -9.33
CA SER A 124 20.74 -4.10 -7.96
C SER A 124 21.50 -2.94 -7.31
N PRO A 125 21.21 -2.57 -6.05
CA PRO A 125 21.93 -1.50 -5.34
C PRO A 125 23.42 -1.79 -5.24
N GLY A 126 24.25 -0.73 -5.24
CA GLY A 126 25.72 -0.83 -5.17
C GLY A 126 26.30 -1.36 -3.84
N THR A 127 25.48 -2.01 -3.02
CA THR A 127 25.83 -2.66 -1.75
C THR A 127 26.13 -4.15 -1.91
N ASP A 128 25.63 -4.80 -2.97
CA ASP A 128 25.79 -6.23 -3.23
C ASP A 128 26.93 -6.54 -4.23
N GLN A 129 27.25 -7.83 -4.41
CA GLN A 129 28.25 -8.31 -5.36
C GLN A 129 27.68 -8.92 -6.65
N THR A 130 26.37 -8.85 -6.92
CA THR A 130 25.75 -9.40 -8.15
C THR A 130 26.45 -8.88 -9.40
N LYS A 131 26.59 -7.56 -9.54
CA LYS A 131 27.25 -6.92 -10.69
C LYS A 131 28.72 -7.34 -10.84
N PRO A 132 29.59 -7.26 -9.79
CA PRO A 132 30.93 -7.85 -9.83
C PRO A 132 30.99 -9.34 -10.23
N MET A 133 30.05 -10.17 -9.76
CA MET A 133 30.03 -11.61 -10.01
C MET A 133 29.59 -11.94 -11.45
N LEU A 134 28.68 -11.17 -12.05
CA LEU A 134 28.34 -11.30 -13.47
C LEU A 134 29.55 -11.01 -14.38
N GLY A 135 30.44 -10.09 -13.99
CA GLY A 135 31.72 -9.85 -14.70
C GLY A 135 32.68 -11.06 -14.66
N LEU A 136 32.55 -11.96 -13.68
CA LEU A 136 33.30 -13.22 -13.64
C LEU A 136 32.73 -14.23 -14.65
N LEU A 137 31.40 -14.30 -14.78
CA LEU A 137 30.74 -15.12 -15.78
C LEU A 137 31.07 -14.62 -17.19
N GLU A 138 31.03 -13.30 -17.43
CA GLU A 138 31.47 -12.69 -18.69
C GLU A 138 32.89 -13.13 -19.08
N GLY A 139 33.83 -13.04 -18.13
CA GLY A 139 35.20 -13.51 -18.33
C GLY A 139 35.32 -15.02 -18.58
N ALA A 140 34.46 -15.84 -17.96
CA ALA A 140 34.42 -17.29 -18.16
C ALA A 140 33.82 -17.68 -19.51
N LEU A 141 32.65 -17.14 -19.87
CA LEU A 141 31.99 -17.37 -21.16
C LEU A 141 32.86 -16.90 -22.33
N SER A 142 33.56 -15.77 -22.18
CA SER A 142 34.54 -15.26 -23.15
C SER A 142 35.69 -16.23 -23.39
N GLN A 143 36.32 -16.77 -22.33
CA GLN A 143 37.40 -17.75 -22.43
C GLN A 143 36.92 -19.10 -23.00
N LEU A 144 35.71 -19.53 -22.61
CA LEU A 144 35.03 -20.67 -23.20
C LEU A 144 34.55 -20.39 -24.63
N GLY A 145 34.56 -19.13 -25.09
CA GLY A 145 34.09 -18.71 -26.40
C GLY A 145 32.64 -19.06 -26.68
N VAL A 146 31.80 -19.06 -25.64
CA VAL A 146 30.33 -19.18 -25.72
C VAL A 146 29.79 -17.81 -26.10
N PRO A 147 28.86 -17.67 -27.06
CA PRO A 147 28.25 -16.37 -27.37
C PRO A 147 27.27 -15.95 -26.26
N PHE A 148 27.32 -14.67 -25.85
CA PHE A 148 26.48 -14.15 -24.79
C PHE A 148 26.09 -12.67 -24.97
N SER A 149 25.13 -12.24 -24.17
CA SER A 149 24.82 -10.84 -23.88
C SER A 149 24.54 -10.72 -22.38
N ILE A 150 25.26 -9.85 -21.68
CA ILE A 150 25.06 -9.56 -20.26
C ILE A 150 24.83 -8.05 -20.14
N GLN A 151 23.72 -7.65 -19.51
CA GLN A 151 23.32 -6.26 -19.32
C GLN A 151 23.09 -5.99 -17.83
N THR A 152 23.66 -4.91 -17.29
CA THR A 152 23.49 -4.48 -15.90
C THR A 152 22.98 -3.04 -15.85
N ASP A 153 21.83 -2.83 -15.22
CA ASP A 153 21.26 -1.49 -15.06
C ASP A 153 21.95 -0.76 -13.89
N ASN A 154 22.17 0.55 -14.03
CA ASN A 154 22.82 1.39 -13.03
C ASN A 154 21.91 2.51 -12.50
N ALA A 155 20.64 2.57 -12.92
CA ALA A 155 19.64 3.37 -12.24
C ALA A 155 19.31 2.76 -10.85
N PRO A 156 19.29 3.57 -9.77
CA PRO A 156 18.79 3.10 -8.47
C PRO A 156 17.26 2.98 -8.51
N ARG A 157 16.72 1.89 -7.96
CA ARG A 157 15.27 1.62 -7.93
C ARG A 157 14.52 2.69 -7.12
N THR A 158 13.72 3.50 -7.79
CA THR A 158 12.57 4.22 -7.21
C THR A 158 11.39 3.27 -7.15
N SER A 159 10.77 3.07 -5.97
CA SER A 159 9.65 2.13 -5.82
C SER A 159 8.45 2.77 -5.12
N ARG A 160 7.35 2.87 -5.86
CA ARG A 160 5.98 3.07 -5.39
C ARG A 160 5.07 2.23 -6.30
N ALA A 161 3.98 1.69 -5.76
CA ALA A 161 3.02 0.81 -6.44
C ALA A 161 3.53 -0.57 -6.95
N SER A 162 2.57 -1.48 -7.13
CA SER A 162 2.76 -2.88 -7.56
C SER A 162 2.66 -3.07 -9.08
N HIS A 163 1.92 -2.22 -9.79
CA HIS A 163 1.77 -2.26 -11.26
C HIS A 163 3.12 -2.02 -11.96
N ASP A 164 3.87 -1.01 -11.50
CA ASP A 164 5.27 -0.72 -11.82
C ASP A 164 6.17 -1.99 -11.75
N ARG A 165 5.92 -2.91 -10.81
CA ARG A 165 6.68 -4.19 -10.74
C ARG A 165 6.40 -5.11 -11.93
N ILE A 166 5.14 -5.24 -12.36
CA ILE A 166 4.75 -6.09 -13.51
C ILE A 166 5.32 -5.50 -14.81
N ILE A 167 5.17 -4.19 -15.00
CA ILE A 167 5.69 -3.45 -16.16
C ILE A 167 7.22 -3.61 -16.27
N ARG A 168 7.97 -3.43 -15.18
CA ARG A 168 9.43 -3.64 -15.16
C ARG A 168 9.83 -5.10 -15.38
N LEU A 169 9.14 -6.07 -14.80
CA LEU A 169 9.43 -7.49 -15.04
C LEU A 169 9.18 -7.86 -16.51
N ALA A 170 8.10 -7.36 -17.11
CA ALA A 170 7.84 -7.51 -18.54
C ALA A 170 8.94 -6.85 -19.39
N HIS A 171 9.36 -5.63 -19.06
CA HIS A 171 10.46 -4.94 -19.73
C HIS A 171 11.78 -5.74 -19.65
N TYR A 172 12.29 -6.02 -18.46
CA TYR A 172 13.59 -6.69 -18.30
C TYR A 172 13.59 -8.13 -18.83
N ARG A 173 12.46 -8.88 -18.80
CA ARG A 173 12.37 -10.18 -19.49
C ARG A 173 12.28 -10.05 -21.01
N ASN A 174 11.66 -9.00 -21.55
CA ASN A 174 11.69 -8.72 -22.98
C ASN A 174 13.08 -8.31 -23.48
N GLU A 175 13.87 -7.61 -22.66
CA GLU A 175 15.28 -7.29 -22.92
C GLU A 175 16.16 -8.54 -22.87
N ALA A 176 15.93 -9.46 -21.92
CA ALA A 176 16.60 -10.77 -21.92
C ALA A 176 16.32 -11.59 -23.19
N LEU A 177 15.23 -11.27 -23.93
CA LEU A 177 14.91 -11.85 -25.25
C LEU A 177 15.23 -10.93 -26.44
N VAL A 178 15.83 -9.75 -26.26
CA VAL A 178 16.25 -8.88 -27.39
C VAL A 178 17.27 -9.57 -28.30
N PRO A 179 18.34 -10.23 -27.79
CA PRO A 179 19.29 -10.90 -28.67
C PRO A 179 18.65 -12.04 -29.48
N LEU A 180 17.71 -12.80 -28.89
CA LEU A 180 16.96 -13.85 -29.60
C LEU A 180 16.26 -13.30 -30.85
N ARG A 181 15.63 -12.13 -30.74
CA ARG A 181 14.90 -11.49 -31.85
C ARG A 181 15.86 -11.02 -32.96
N ARG A 182 16.95 -10.34 -32.59
CA ARG A 182 17.99 -9.89 -33.56
C ARG A 182 18.65 -11.06 -34.28
N MET A 183 18.97 -12.13 -33.56
CA MET A 183 19.58 -13.33 -34.14
C MET A 183 18.61 -14.04 -35.10
N ALA A 184 17.31 -14.04 -34.82
CA ALA A 184 16.30 -14.57 -35.75
C ALA A 184 16.16 -13.71 -37.03
N GLU A 185 16.35 -12.39 -36.96
CA GLU A 185 16.42 -11.50 -38.13
C GLU A 185 17.66 -11.80 -39.01
N ASP A 186 18.79 -12.12 -38.38
CA ASP A 186 20.00 -12.64 -39.07
C ASP A 186 19.87 -14.12 -39.53
N GLY A 187 18.72 -14.76 -39.31
CA GLY A 187 18.42 -16.13 -39.71
C GLY A 187 18.93 -17.23 -38.77
N GLN A 188 19.45 -16.87 -37.59
CA GLN A 188 19.85 -17.82 -36.54
C GLN A 188 18.69 -18.09 -35.57
N THR A 189 18.12 -19.28 -35.66
CA THR A 189 17.09 -19.79 -34.75
C THR A 189 17.66 -20.65 -33.63
N PHE A 190 16.87 -20.87 -32.58
CA PHE A 190 17.14 -21.82 -31.50
C PHE A 190 16.01 -22.86 -31.41
N ASP A 191 16.26 -24.03 -30.83
CA ASP A 191 15.23 -25.07 -30.65
C ASP A 191 14.46 -24.91 -29.33
N ARG A 192 15.12 -24.41 -28.28
CA ARG A 192 14.53 -24.17 -26.95
C ARG A 192 15.11 -22.94 -26.26
N ILE A 193 14.25 -22.22 -25.55
CA ILE A 193 14.64 -21.20 -24.57
C ILE A 193 14.65 -21.87 -23.18
N VAL A 194 15.71 -21.66 -22.40
CA VAL A 194 15.78 -21.98 -20.97
C VAL A 194 15.64 -20.65 -20.23
N PHE A 195 14.46 -20.30 -19.73
CA PHE A 195 14.27 -19.06 -18.96
C PHE A 195 14.34 -19.37 -17.46
N MET A 196 15.18 -18.63 -16.73
CA MET A 196 15.40 -18.79 -15.30
C MET A 196 15.29 -17.46 -14.55
N ASN A 197 14.63 -17.49 -13.40
CA ASN A 197 14.81 -16.48 -12.35
C ASN A 197 16.10 -16.80 -11.57
N ASP A 198 16.33 -16.07 -10.47
CA ASP A 198 17.41 -16.18 -9.48
C ASP A 198 17.29 -17.38 -8.53
N VAL A 199 17.01 -18.58 -9.07
CA VAL A 199 16.85 -19.83 -8.29
C VAL A 199 18.11 -20.67 -8.19
N VAL A 200 18.27 -21.39 -7.08
CA VAL A 200 19.27 -22.46 -6.90
C VAL A 200 18.81 -23.72 -7.64
N PHE A 201 19.69 -24.30 -8.47
CA PHE A 201 19.40 -25.50 -9.25
C PHE A 201 20.61 -26.42 -9.40
N CYS A 202 20.36 -27.72 -9.58
CA CYS A 202 21.35 -28.71 -10.02
C CYS A 202 21.31 -28.94 -11.53
N PRO A 203 22.45 -29.26 -12.20
CA PRO A 203 22.49 -29.38 -13.67
C PRO A 203 21.52 -30.42 -14.26
N HIS A 204 21.20 -31.49 -13.53
CA HIS A 204 20.23 -32.49 -13.99
C HIS A 204 18.79 -31.96 -14.05
N GLN A 205 18.42 -30.98 -13.22
CA GLN A 205 17.09 -30.39 -13.19
C GLN A 205 16.79 -29.63 -14.49
N VAL A 206 17.78 -28.91 -15.02
CA VAL A 206 17.67 -28.22 -16.32
C VAL A 206 17.54 -29.24 -17.46
N LEU A 207 18.33 -30.32 -17.43
CA LEU A 207 18.21 -31.41 -18.43
C LEU A 207 16.87 -32.15 -18.34
N GLU A 208 16.27 -32.26 -17.15
CA GLU A 208 14.98 -32.90 -16.92
C GLU A 208 13.82 -32.10 -17.54
N LEU A 209 13.79 -30.78 -17.34
CA LEU A 209 12.81 -29.93 -18.03
C LEU A 209 13.02 -29.93 -19.55
N LEU A 210 14.28 -29.88 -20.00
CA LEU A 210 14.61 -29.92 -21.44
C LEU A 210 14.17 -31.24 -22.09
N VAL A 211 14.43 -32.39 -21.48
CA VAL A 211 14.03 -33.69 -22.07
C VAL A 211 12.52 -33.84 -22.10
N HIS A 212 11.79 -33.41 -21.07
CA HIS A 212 10.34 -33.41 -21.12
C HIS A 212 9.78 -32.40 -22.13
N SER A 213 10.40 -31.22 -22.30
CA SER A 213 10.00 -30.24 -23.32
C SER A 213 10.18 -30.75 -24.75
N VAL A 214 11.26 -31.49 -25.01
CA VAL A 214 11.52 -32.12 -26.32
C VAL A 214 10.61 -33.33 -26.55
N MET A 215 10.54 -34.27 -25.59
CA MET A 215 9.80 -35.53 -25.75
C MET A 215 8.28 -35.33 -25.80
N ASN A 216 7.73 -34.41 -25.01
CA ASN A 216 6.31 -34.04 -25.10
C ASN A 216 6.02 -33.06 -26.26
N LYS A 217 7.05 -32.52 -26.91
CA LYS A 217 6.95 -31.36 -27.82
C LYS A 217 6.18 -30.21 -27.14
N ALA A 218 6.40 -30.00 -25.85
CA ALA A 218 5.70 -28.98 -25.08
C ALA A 218 6.20 -27.58 -25.45
N HIS A 219 5.32 -26.59 -25.38
CA HIS A 219 5.67 -25.19 -25.67
C HIS A 219 6.09 -24.43 -24.42
N ILE A 220 5.64 -24.86 -23.24
CA ILE A 220 6.08 -24.40 -21.93
C ILE A 220 6.32 -25.65 -21.08
N THR A 221 7.44 -25.73 -20.36
CA THR A 221 7.73 -26.83 -19.41
C THR A 221 8.44 -26.29 -18.18
N CYS A 222 7.79 -26.33 -17.02
CA CYS A 222 8.30 -25.72 -15.78
C CYS A 222 8.59 -26.74 -14.67
N GLY A 223 9.44 -26.31 -13.73
CA GLY A 223 9.59 -26.98 -12.44
C GLY A 223 8.50 -26.59 -11.44
N ILE A 224 8.85 -26.69 -10.16
CA ILE A 224 8.04 -26.26 -9.01
C ILE A 224 8.99 -25.52 -8.06
N ASP A 225 8.76 -24.23 -7.83
CA ASP A 225 9.50 -23.46 -6.82
C ASP A 225 8.88 -23.64 -5.43
N HIS A 226 9.73 -23.59 -4.41
CA HIS A 226 9.33 -23.76 -3.02
C HIS A 226 9.95 -22.67 -2.14
N ASP A 227 9.38 -22.54 -0.95
CA ASP A 227 9.80 -21.67 0.15
C ASP A 227 9.54 -22.39 1.49
N LEU A 228 10.25 -22.02 2.56
CA LEU A 228 10.26 -22.75 3.84
C LEU A 228 9.22 -22.24 4.85
N ILE A 229 7.97 -22.64 4.63
CA ILE A 229 6.85 -22.25 5.50
C ILE A 229 6.79 -23.22 6.71
N ASN A 230 7.19 -22.72 7.89
CA ASN A 230 7.40 -23.48 9.13
C ASN A 230 8.52 -24.55 9.05
N GLY A 231 9.52 -24.34 8.19
CA GLY A 231 10.65 -25.27 8.03
C GLY A 231 10.38 -26.49 7.15
N GLU A 232 9.25 -26.53 6.44
CA GLU A 232 8.90 -27.55 5.44
C GLU A 232 8.72 -26.86 4.07
N PRO A 233 9.29 -27.41 2.97
CA PRO A 233 9.15 -26.81 1.64
C PRO A 233 7.71 -26.83 1.12
N GLN A 234 7.15 -25.67 0.79
CA GLN A 234 5.80 -25.51 0.23
C GLN A 234 5.85 -24.68 -1.07
N LEU A 235 4.90 -24.86 -1.98
CA LEU A 235 4.86 -24.18 -3.29
C LEU A 235 4.86 -22.65 -3.11
N TYR A 236 5.83 -21.98 -3.75
CA TYR A 236 5.95 -20.53 -3.72
C TYR A 236 5.01 -19.85 -4.74
N ASP A 237 5.21 -20.07 -6.04
CA ASP A 237 4.45 -19.37 -7.09
C ASP A 237 3.07 -19.99 -7.36
N THR A 238 2.18 -19.75 -6.41
CA THR A 238 0.74 -20.00 -6.51
C THR A 238 0.00 -18.95 -7.36
N TRP A 239 0.61 -17.78 -7.62
CA TRP A 239 -0.02 -16.72 -8.39
C TRP A 239 0.01 -16.99 -9.90
N VAL A 240 1.06 -17.62 -10.42
CA VAL A 240 1.17 -17.98 -11.86
C VAL A 240 0.77 -19.42 -12.15
N THR A 241 1.00 -20.37 -11.23
CA THR A 241 0.61 -21.77 -11.45
C THR A 241 -0.91 -21.89 -11.62
N ARG A 242 -1.34 -22.43 -12.77
CA ARG A 242 -2.75 -22.74 -13.06
C ARG A 242 -2.88 -24.16 -13.58
N ASP A 243 -3.75 -24.96 -12.97
CA ASP A 243 -3.99 -26.32 -13.44
C ASP A 243 -4.75 -26.33 -14.79
N ILE A 244 -4.90 -27.49 -15.42
CA ILE A 244 -5.55 -27.60 -16.75
C ILE A 244 -7.07 -27.30 -16.75
N THR A 245 -7.66 -26.97 -15.60
CA THR A 245 -9.03 -26.43 -15.49
C THR A 245 -9.06 -24.91 -15.27
N GLY A 246 -7.90 -24.24 -15.23
CA GLY A 246 -7.77 -22.80 -15.02
C GLY A 246 -7.76 -22.38 -13.54
N ASN A 247 -7.82 -23.33 -12.60
CA ASN A 247 -7.82 -23.03 -11.18
C ASN A 247 -6.41 -22.65 -10.69
N ALA A 248 -6.36 -21.74 -9.72
CA ALA A 248 -5.14 -21.38 -8.99
C ALA A 248 -4.54 -22.57 -8.23
N ALA A 249 -3.26 -22.50 -7.91
CA ALA A 249 -2.60 -23.52 -7.12
C ALA A 249 -2.79 -23.27 -5.62
N LEU A 250 -3.17 -24.30 -4.87
CA LEU A 250 -3.44 -24.19 -3.44
C LEU A 250 -2.16 -24.08 -2.60
N LYS A 251 -2.16 -23.15 -1.64
CA LYS A 251 -1.29 -23.18 -0.45
C LYS A 251 -1.98 -24.01 0.64
N ASP A 252 -1.78 -25.32 0.66
CA ASP A 252 -2.26 -26.19 1.75
C ASP A 252 -1.21 -27.25 2.13
N ARG A 253 -1.23 -27.69 3.40
CA ARG A 253 -0.29 -28.63 4.01
C ARG A 253 -0.36 -30.04 3.44
N GLU A 254 -1.47 -30.42 2.79
CA GLU A 254 -1.73 -31.80 2.34
C GLU A 254 -1.48 -32.02 0.84
N GLN A 255 -0.22 -31.83 0.41
CA GLN A 255 0.37 -32.44 -0.82
C GLN A 255 -0.36 -32.22 -2.16
N SER A 256 -1.30 -31.27 -2.28
CA SER A 256 -2.18 -31.15 -3.45
C SER A 256 -2.48 -29.72 -3.88
N PHE A 257 -1.53 -29.08 -4.58
CA PHE A 257 -1.76 -27.78 -5.22
C PHE A 257 -2.61 -27.85 -6.50
N VAL A 258 -3.12 -29.04 -6.89
CA VAL A 258 -3.75 -29.30 -8.19
C VAL A 258 -5.18 -29.81 -8.02
N HIS A 259 -6.18 -29.07 -8.52
CA HIS A 259 -7.59 -29.44 -8.38
C HIS A 259 -8.02 -30.57 -9.35
N HIS A 260 -7.52 -30.54 -10.58
CA HIS A 260 -7.80 -31.54 -11.62
C HIS A 260 -7.22 -32.91 -11.24
N GLN A 261 -8.08 -33.79 -10.70
CA GLN A 261 -7.72 -35.08 -10.12
C GLN A 261 -6.77 -35.96 -10.97
N PRO A 262 -6.89 -36.06 -12.32
CA PRO A 262 -5.90 -36.79 -13.12
C PRO A 262 -4.49 -36.16 -13.16
N SER A 263 -4.38 -34.84 -13.00
CA SER A 263 -3.10 -34.14 -12.85
C SER A 263 -2.56 -34.27 -11.41
N HIS A 264 -3.43 -34.20 -10.39
CA HIS A 264 -3.07 -34.47 -9.00
C HIS A 264 -2.51 -35.89 -8.80
N ALA A 265 -3.17 -36.91 -9.35
CA ALA A 265 -2.67 -38.29 -9.30
C ALA A 265 -1.29 -38.44 -9.97
N LYS A 266 -1.00 -37.66 -11.02
CA LYS A 266 0.34 -37.58 -11.64
C LYS A 266 1.34 -36.82 -10.77
N PHE A 267 0.94 -35.75 -10.06
CA PHE A 267 1.80 -35.06 -9.10
C PHE A 267 2.25 -35.99 -7.97
N LEU A 268 1.33 -36.72 -7.33
CA LEU A 268 1.66 -37.70 -6.28
C LEU A 268 2.56 -38.82 -6.81
N ALA A 269 2.36 -39.27 -8.05
CA ALA A 269 3.22 -40.23 -8.73
C ALA A 269 4.57 -39.63 -9.25
N GLN A 270 4.84 -38.35 -9.00
CA GLN A 270 6.00 -37.60 -9.49
C GLN A 270 6.17 -37.66 -11.02
N GLN A 271 5.07 -37.68 -11.76
CA GLN A 271 5.03 -37.74 -13.23
C GLN A 271 4.64 -36.39 -13.86
N PRO A 272 5.14 -36.07 -15.07
CA PRO A 272 4.72 -34.88 -15.81
C PRO A 272 3.21 -34.87 -16.12
N PHE A 273 2.59 -33.70 -16.01
CA PHE A 273 1.16 -33.48 -16.29
C PHE A 273 0.91 -32.18 -17.05
N GLN A 274 -0.24 -32.08 -17.73
CA GLN A 274 -0.68 -30.85 -18.41
C GLN A 274 -1.20 -29.84 -17.38
N ALA A 275 -0.78 -28.59 -17.53
CA ALA A 275 -1.26 -27.42 -16.79
C ALA A 275 -1.90 -26.41 -17.77
N TYR A 276 -2.52 -25.36 -17.25
CA TYR A 276 -2.90 -24.18 -18.06
C TYR A 276 -1.73 -23.19 -18.10
N CYS A 277 -1.13 -22.87 -16.95
CA CYS A 277 0.03 -21.99 -16.85
C CYS A 277 1.01 -22.45 -15.77
N CYS A 278 2.29 -22.13 -15.96
CA CYS A 278 3.35 -22.29 -14.97
C CYS A 278 4.51 -21.33 -15.28
N TRP A 279 5.33 -21.01 -14.28
CA TRP A 279 6.62 -20.35 -14.47
C TRP A 279 7.66 -20.87 -13.46
N ASN A 280 7.34 -20.76 -12.17
CA ASN A 280 7.84 -21.61 -11.09
C ASN A 280 9.39 -21.69 -11.04
N GLY A 281 10.05 -20.54 -10.88
CA GLY A 281 11.51 -20.39 -10.88
C GLY A 281 12.22 -20.59 -12.22
N MET A 282 11.86 -21.61 -12.99
CA MET A 282 12.46 -21.95 -14.29
C MET A 282 11.45 -22.58 -15.25
N ALA A 283 11.38 -22.02 -16.46
CA ALA A 283 10.52 -22.46 -17.55
C ALA A 283 11.30 -22.66 -18.86
N ILE A 284 11.07 -23.81 -19.52
CA ILE A 284 11.55 -24.08 -20.88
C ILE A 284 10.47 -23.64 -21.87
N LEU A 285 10.80 -22.74 -22.79
CA LEU A 285 9.86 -22.19 -23.76
C LEU A 285 10.22 -22.62 -25.20
N ASP A 286 9.20 -22.83 -26.02
CA ASP A 286 9.32 -22.90 -27.48
C ASP A 286 9.53 -21.47 -28.03
N PRO A 287 10.57 -21.22 -28.85
CA PRO A 287 10.84 -19.88 -29.39
C PRO A 287 9.88 -19.44 -30.51
N THR A 288 9.04 -20.34 -31.03
CA THR A 288 8.15 -20.08 -32.18
C THR A 288 7.16 -18.92 -31.95
N PRO A 289 6.45 -18.80 -30.80
CA PRO A 289 5.47 -17.72 -30.59
C PRO A 289 6.08 -16.32 -30.53
N PHE A 290 7.37 -16.21 -30.16
CA PHE A 290 8.07 -14.92 -30.13
C PHE A 290 8.41 -14.39 -31.54
N SER A 291 8.28 -15.23 -32.57
CA SER A 291 8.61 -14.95 -33.97
C SER A 291 7.35 -14.59 -34.79
N GLN A 292 7.51 -14.26 -36.08
CA GLN A 292 6.36 -14.01 -36.97
C GLN A 292 5.54 -15.30 -37.19
N PRO A 293 4.19 -15.22 -37.32
CA PRO A 293 3.36 -14.03 -37.26
C PRO A 293 2.88 -13.62 -35.85
N TRP A 294 3.13 -14.42 -34.81
CA TRP A 294 2.48 -14.26 -33.49
C TRP A 294 3.06 -13.14 -32.63
N HIS A 295 4.38 -12.90 -32.71
CA HIS A 295 5.07 -11.80 -32.03
C HIS A 295 4.90 -11.71 -30.49
N VAL A 296 4.54 -12.80 -29.80
CA VAL A 296 4.26 -12.85 -28.34
C VAL A 296 5.39 -12.21 -27.51
N ARG A 297 5.04 -11.43 -26.47
CA ARG A 297 5.97 -10.75 -25.56
C ARG A 297 5.50 -10.92 -24.12
N PHE A 298 6.39 -10.70 -23.15
CA PHE A 298 5.92 -10.37 -21.80
C PHE A 298 5.23 -9.00 -21.87
N ARG A 299 4.11 -8.84 -21.17
CA ARG A 299 3.34 -7.59 -21.12
C ARG A 299 2.50 -7.55 -19.86
N ASP A 300 2.00 -6.38 -19.53
CA ASP A 300 1.13 -6.11 -18.40
C ASP A 300 -0.34 -5.95 -18.85
N ASP A 301 -1.23 -5.78 -17.86
CA ASP A 301 -2.68 -5.70 -18.05
C ASP A 301 -3.13 -4.42 -18.78
N SER A 302 -2.36 -3.32 -18.74
CA SER A 302 -2.71 -2.08 -19.47
C SER A 302 -2.75 -2.25 -21.00
N THR A 303 -2.21 -3.36 -21.51
CA THR A 303 -2.22 -3.73 -22.94
C THR A 303 -3.42 -4.59 -23.34
N LEU A 304 -4.29 -5.00 -22.41
CA LEU A 304 -5.49 -5.81 -22.68
C LEU A 304 -6.69 -4.91 -23.00
N ILE A 305 -7.35 -5.19 -24.12
CA ILE A 305 -8.34 -4.29 -24.77
C ILE A 305 -9.77 -4.57 -24.25
N ASP A 306 -9.97 -5.65 -23.50
CA ASP A 306 -11.25 -6.29 -23.20
C ASP A 306 -11.60 -6.36 -21.71
N GLY A 307 -10.75 -5.85 -20.81
CA GLY A 307 -11.08 -5.70 -19.39
C GLY A 307 -11.02 -7.00 -18.57
N SER A 308 -10.10 -7.90 -18.94
CA SER A 308 -9.59 -8.94 -18.02
C SER A 308 -9.01 -8.35 -16.74
N CYS A 309 -8.91 -9.15 -15.68
CA CYS A 309 -8.29 -8.72 -14.42
C CYS A 309 -6.78 -9.01 -14.39
N GLY A 310 -6.03 -8.12 -13.72
CA GLY A 310 -4.58 -8.17 -13.58
C GLY A 310 -3.98 -9.52 -13.20
N GLY A 311 -3.15 -10.04 -14.09
CA GLY A 311 -2.27 -11.19 -13.85
C GLY A 311 -0.80 -10.81 -14.01
N SER A 312 0.10 -11.71 -13.60
CA SER A 312 1.54 -11.49 -13.84
C SER A 312 1.87 -11.51 -15.33
N GLU A 313 3.00 -10.90 -15.68
CA GLU A 313 3.58 -10.93 -17.02
C GLU A 313 3.83 -12.36 -17.55
N CYS A 314 4.03 -13.35 -16.66
CA CYS A 314 4.10 -14.77 -17.02
C CYS A 314 2.71 -15.38 -17.26
N SER A 315 1.70 -14.97 -16.49
CA SER A 315 0.31 -15.42 -16.66
C SER A 315 -0.26 -14.92 -17.99
N ILE A 316 0.05 -13.68 -18.35
CA ILE A 316 -0.32 -13.08 -19.64
C ILE A 316 0.46 -13.74 -20.78
N LEU A 317 1.76 -14.05 -20.60
CA LEU A 317 2.53 -14.85 -21.58
C LEU A 317 1.89 -16.23 -21.83
N CYS A 318 1.40 -16.90 -20.78
CA CYS A 318 0.65 -18.15 -20.93
C CYS A 318 -0.59 -17.94 -21.80
N ASN A 319 -1.42 -16.94 -21.51
CA ASN A 319 -2.61 -16.63 -22.32
C ASN A 319 -2.26 -16.36 -23.79
N ASP A 320 -1.24 -15.53 -24.05
CA ASP A 320 -0.74 -15.25 -25.41
C ASP A 320 -0.28 -16.53 -26.13
N PHE A 321 0.35 -17.48 -25.42
CA PHE A 321 0.66 -18.80 -25.96
C PHE A 321 -0.62 -19.59 -26.29
N TRP A 322 -1.62 -19.63 -25.40
CA TRP A 322 -2.88 -20.34 -25.63
C TRP A 322 -3.65 -19.79 -26.84
N ASP A 323 -3.79 -18.46 -26.94
CA ASP A 323 -4.48 -17.78 -28.05
C ASP A 323 -3.76 -17.95 -29.39
N ALA A 324 -2.43 -17.96 -29.38
CA ALA A 324 -1.60 -18.29 -30.55
C ALA A 324 -1.69 -19.77 -30.96
N GLY A 325 -2.37 -20.63 -30.18
CA GLY A 325 -2.54 -22.07 -30.41
C GLY A 325 -1.51 -22.97 -29.70
N PHE A 326 -0.62 -22.40 -28.89
CA PHE A 326 0.50 -23.05 -28.24
C PHE A 326 0.17 -23.65 -26.84
N ASN A 327 -0.98 -24.31 -26.74
CA ASN A 327 -1.56 -24.89 -25.51
C ASN A 327 -0.87 -26.10 -24.82
N ARG A 328 0.29 -26.56 -25.30
CA ARG A 328 1.03 -27.71 -24.72
C ARG A 328 1.93 -27.29 -23.56
N VAL A 329 1.32 -26.92 -22.43
CA VAL A 329 2.00 -26.55 -21.17
C VAL A 329 2.16 -27.78 -20.26
N VAL A 330 3.34 -27.97 -19.65
CA VAL A 330 3.68 -29.13 -18.80
C VAL A 330 4.36 -28.70 -17.50
N ILE A 331 3.99 -29.31 -16.37
CA ILE A 331 4.74 -29.22 -15.11
C ILE A 331 5.47 -30.55 -14.87
N VAL A 332 6.71 -30.49 -14.37
CA VAL A 332 7.57 -31.65 -14.06
C VAL A 332 7.85 -31.69 -12.55
N PRO A 333 7.13 -32.52 -11.76
CA PRO A 333 7.23 -32.51 -10.29
C PRO A 333 8.59 -32.90 -9.70
N GLN A 334 9.43 -33.57 -10.50
CA GLN A 334 10.78 -33.99 -10.13
C GLN A 334 11.79 -32.84 -10.11
N VAL A 335 11.42 -31.66 -10.63
CA VAL A 335 12.26 -30.45 -10.62
C VAL A 335 11.73 -29.50 -9.57
N ARG A 336 12.39 -29.53 -8.40
CA ARG A 336 12.08 -28.66 -7.26
C ARG A 336 13.18 -27.62 -7.11
N LEU A 337 12.80 -26.36 -6.97
CA LEU A 337 13.68 -25.20 -6.99
C LEU A 337 13.46 -24.37 -5.71
N GLY A 338 14.51 -23.72 -5.23
CA GLY A 338 14.45 -22.77 -4.11
C GLY A 338 15.12 -21.46 -4.48
N TYR A 339 14.66 -20.35 -3.91
CA TYR A 339 15.23 -19.02 -4.12
C TYR A 339 16.45 -18.73 -3.21
N ASP A 340 16.71 -19.61 -2.25
CA ASP A 340 17.82 -19.55 -1.31
C ASP A 340 18.46 -20.94 -1.08
N LEU A 341 19.57 -20.97 -0.36
CA LEU A 341 20.33 -22.20 -0.09
C LEU A 341 19.70 -23.10 0.99
N GLU A 342 18.97 -22.54 1.96
CA GLU A 342 18.33 -23.31 3.04
C GLU A 342 17.15 -24.11 2.47
N THR A 343 16.24 -23.47 1.73
CA THR A 343 15.16 -24.16 1.00
C THR A 343 15.71 -25.23 0.06
N PHE A 344 16.77 -24.92 -0.67
CA PHE A 344 17.44 -25.89 -1.54
C PHE A 344 18.00 -27.10 -0.75
N PHE A 345 18.64 -26.89 0.40
CA PHE A 345 19.16 -27.98 1.23
C PHE A 345 18.06 -28.80 1.94
N GLU A 346 16.87 -28.26 2.17
CA GLU A 346 15.71 -29.05 2.62
C GLU A 346 15.12 -29.88 1.46
N LEU A 347 14.94 -29.28 0.27
CA LEU A 347 14.49 -30.00 -0.93
C LEU A 347 15.41 -31.17 -1.30
N GLU A 348 16.72 -31.02 -1.13
CA GLU A 348 17.73 -32.06 -1.30
C GLU A 348 17.53 -33.29 -0.40
N LYS A 349 16.99 -33.11 0.82
CA LYS A 349 16.68 -34.24 1.72
C LYS A 349 15.46 -35.05 1.26
N LEU A 350 14.62 -34.44 0.42
CA LEU A 350 13.40 -35.02 -0.13
C LEU A 350 13.61 -35.73 -1.49
N GLU A 351 14.85 -35.83 -1.96
CA GLU A 351 15.18 -36.51 -3.22
C GLU A 351 15.80 -37.90 -2.94
N ASP A 352 15.07 -38.98 -3.25
CA ASP A 352 15.66 -40.33 -3.17
C ASP A 352 16.69 -40.51 -4.29
N THR A 353 17.94 -40.29 -3.92
CA THR A 353 19.06 -40.35 -4.83
C THR A 353 19.25 -41.73 -5.51
N LYS A 354 18.68 -42.82 -4.96
CA LYS A 354 18.67 -44.12 -5.64
C LYS A 354 17.68 -44.17 -6.78
N GLU A 355 16.49 -43.56 -6.64
CA GLU A 355 15.57 -43.44 -7.76
C GLU A 355 16.07 -42.40 -8.76
N LEU A 356 16.75 -41.33 -8.34
CA LEU A 356 17.46 -40.42 -9.25
C LEU A 356 18.46 -41.16 -10.16
N ASP A 357 19.33 -42.02 -9.59
CA ASP A 357 20.22 -42.90 -10.37
C ASP A 357 19.42 -43.84 -11.30
N SER A 358 18.32 -44.39 -10.81
CA SER A 358 17.45 -45.30 -11.55
C SER A 358 16.75 -44.61 -12.73
N ARG A 359 16.32 -43.35 -12.57
CA ARG A 359 15.76 -42.49 -13.62
C ARG A 359 16.83 -42.18 -14.67
N PHE A 360 18.04 -41.78 -14.27
CA PHE A 360 19.14 -41.47 -15.20
C PHE A 360 19.44 -42.62 -16.19
N GLN A 361 19.35 -43.88 -15.75
CA GLN A 361 19.59 -45.06 -16.60
C GLN A 361 18.41 -45.45 -17.50
N ARG A 362 17.23 -44.83 -17.34
CA ARG A 362 16.02 -45.09 -18.15
C ARG A 362 15.78 -43.96 -19.14
N THR A 363 15.37 -44.27 -20.37
CA THR A 363 14.76 -43.28 -21.28
C THR A 363 13.40 -42.84 -20.75
N VAL A 364 12.95 -41.64 -21.12
CA VAL A 364 11.59 -41.15 -20.81
C VAL A 364 10.54 -42.17 -21.29
N ASP A 365 9.69 -42.64 -20.37
CA ASP A 365 8.67 -43.66 -20.64
C ASP A 365 7.39 -43.05 -21.25
N VAL A 366 6.58 -43.88 -21.92
CA VAL A 366 5.28 -43.52 -22.50
C VAL A 366 4.30 -43.01 -21.44
N SER A 367 4.43 -43.46 -20.19
CA SER A 367 3.66 -42.97 -19.03
C SER A 367 4.02 -41.52 -18.63
N GLU A 368 5.25 -41.10 -18.91
CA GLU A 368 5.74 -39.74 -18.70
C GLU A 368 5.37 -38.78 -19.85
N LEU A 369 4.81 -39.31 -20.93
CA LEU A 369 4.26 -38.49 -22.02
C LEU A 369 2.86 -37.98 -21.67
N VAL A 370 2.65 -36.69 -21.88
CA VAL A 370 1.42 -35.97 -21.57
C VAL A 370 0.43 -36.12 -22.73
N GLN A 371 -0.73 -36.69 -22.46
CA GLN A 371 -1.86 -36.70 -23.39
C GLN A 371 -2.55 -35.34 -23.33
N PHE A 372 -2.13 -34.42 -24.20
CA PHE A 372 -2.66 -33.06 -24.26
C PHE A 372 -4.14 -33.05 -24.65
N LYS A 373 -4.96 -32.49 -23.75
CA LYS A 373 -6.33 -32.06 -24.05
C LYS A 373 -6.31 -30.67 -24.68
N GLN A 374 -7.30 -30.37 -25.52
CA GLN A 374 -7.69 -28.98 -25.75
C GLN A 374 -8.30 -28.45 -24.44
N GLY A 375 -7.95 -27.22 -24.07
CA GLY A 375 -8.43 -26.57 -22.86
C GLY A 375 -9.90 -26.14 -22.93
N PRO A 376 -10.39 -25.41 -21.91
CA PRO A 376 -11.78 -24.95 -21.89
C PRO A 376 -12.10 -24.01 -23.07
N PRO A 377 -13.38 -23.91 -23.48
CA PRO A 377 -13.82 -22.82 -24.35
C PRO A 377 -13.66 -21.48 -23.63
N ALA A 378 -13.45 -20.41 -24.39
CA ALA A 378 -13.05 -19.10 -23.85
C ALA A 378 -14.08 -18.50 -22.87
N GLU A 379 -13.71 -18.49 -21.59
CA GLU A 379 -14.17 -17.53 -20.58
C GLU A 379 -12.90 -16.89 -19.97
N PRO A 380 -12.85 -15.57 -19.74
CA PRO A 380 -11.68 -14.91 -19.18
C PRO A 380 -11.46 -15.33 -17.71
N LEU A 381 -10.19 -15.36 -17.29
CA LEU A 381 -9.77 -15.90 -15.99
C LEU A 381 -10.41 -15.14 -14.81
N THR A 382 -11.26 -15.82 -14.05
CA THR A 382 -11.69 -15.36 -12.73
C THR A 382 -10.58 -15.58 -11.70
N PRO A 383 -10.16 -14.57 -10.92
CA PRO A 383 -9.27 -14.78 -9.79
C PRO A 383 -9.87 -15.73 -8.75
N VAL A 384 -9.03 -16.55 -8.13
CA VAL A 384 -9.39 -17.37 -6.95
C VAL A 384 -8.65 -16.77 -5.76
N SER A 385 -9.39 -16.46 -4.69
CA SER A 385 -8.86 -15.93 -3.44
C SER A 385 -7.93 -16.93 -2.74
N ALA A 386 -7.06 -16.45 -1.86
CA ALA A 386 -6.42 -17.33 -0.88
C ALA A 386 -7.50 -18.06 -0.06
N GLY A 387 -7.27 -19.34 0.23
CA GLY A 387 -8.34 -20.25 0.63
C GLY A 387 -8.74 -20.16 2.11
N SER A 388 -10.04 -19.99 2.38
CA SER A 388 -10.65 -20.39 3.65
C SER A 388 -11.31 -21.77 3.51
N ASN A 389 -11.12 -22.65 4.49
CA ASN A 389 -11.51 -24.06 4.39
C ASN A 389 -13.02 -24.26 4.72
N GLY A 390 -13.87 -24.27 3.70
CA GLY A 390 -15.35 -24.20 3.83
C GLY A 390 -16.15 -25.26 3.04
N ARG A 391 -16.36 -26.42 3.67
CA ARG A 391 -17.23 -27.56 3.29
C ARG A 391 -18.43 -27.25 2.35
N VAL A 392 -18.46 -27.87 1.17
CA VAL A 392 -19.55 -27.74 0.17
C VAL A 392 -20.81 -28.52 0.55
N GLU A 393 -21.97 -27.86 0.53
CA GLU A 393 -23.28 -28.47 0.22
C GLU A 393 -23.81 -27.90 -1.10
N GLY A 394 -24.35 -28.77 -1.98
CA GLY A 394 -24.66 -28.40 -3.36
C GLY A 394 -26.13 -28.13 -3.63
N VAL A 395 -26.43 -27.02 -4.32
CA VAL A 395 -27.76 -26.72 -4.89
C VAL A 395 -27.64 -26.52 -6.39
N VAL A 396 -28.33 -27.36 -7.17
CA VAL A 396 -28.36 -27.27 -8.65
C VAL A 396 -29.54 -26.39 -9.09
N LEU A 397 -29.25 -25.28 -9.76
CA LEU A 397 -30.25 -24.47 -10.48
C LEU A 397 -29.82 -24.22 -11.92
N THR A 398 -30.42 -24.97 -12.84
CA THR A 398 -30.26 -24.81 -14.29
C THR A 398 -31.22 -23.74 -14.82
N ARG A 399 -30.77 -22.90 -15.77
CA ARG A 399 -31.67 -22.29 -16.77
C ARG A 399 -30.96 -21.83 -18.04
N ASN A 400 -31.78 -21.63 -19.08
CA ASN A 400 -31.35 -21.63 -20.47
C ASN A 400 -31.07 -20.23 -21.06
N SER A 401 -30.40 -20.28 -22.19
CA SER A 401 -29.91 -19.21 -23.06
C SER A 401 -30.97 -18.31 -23.74
N ALA A 402 -30.44 -17.24 -24.36
CA ALA A 402 -30.80 -16.69 -25.69
C ALA A 402 -31.38 -15.26 -25.77
N LYS A 403 -30.49 -14.30 -26.09
CA LYS A 403 -30.65 -13.21 -27.08
C LYS A 403 -29.27 -12.54 -27.26
N ALA A 404 -28.57 -12.64 -28.40
CA ALA A 404 -28.87 -12.18 -29.76
C ALA A 404 -28.22 -10.81 -30.05
N ALA A 405 -27.02 -10.83 -30.65
CA ALA A 405 -26.30 -9.66 -31.14
C ALA A 405 -26.82 -9.20 -32.52
N ALA A 406 -26.83 -7.89 -32.78
CA ALA A 406 -27.30 -7.34 -34.06
C ALA A 406 -26.81 -5.90 -34.38
N LEU A 407 -25.50 -5.69 -34.63
CA LEU A 407 -25.04 -4.55 -35.44
C LEU A 407 -23.59 -4.73 -35.93
N ALA A 408 -23.37 -4.70 -37.26
CA ALA A 408 -22.13 -4.29 -37.98
C ALA A 408 -22.04 -4.92 -39.40
N ALA A 409 -22.74 -4.37 -40.41
CA ALA A 409 -22.55 -4.76 -41.81
C ALA A 409 -23.07 -3.70 -42.80
N ALA A 410 -22.28 -2.67 -43.12
CA ALA A 410 -22.64 -1.70 -44.16
C ALA A 410 -21.47 -0.87 -44.74
N THR A 411 -20.79 -1.37 -45.78
CA THR A 411 -20.41 -0.58 -46.98
C THR A 411 -19.86 -1.46 -48.12
N SER A 412 -20.28 -1.17 -49.36
CA SER A 412 -19.65 -1.46 -50.67
C SER A 412 -18.93 -2.80 -50.96
N GLY A 413 -19.20 -3.54 -52.04
CA GLY A 413 -20.23 -3.36 -53.08
C GLY A 413 -19.79 -3.76 -54.50
N GLY A 414 -20.51 -4.69 -55.12
CA GLY A 414 -20.38 -5.08 -56.54
C GLY A 414 -19.33 -6.17 -56.84
N GLY A 415 -19.62 -7.19 -57.64
CA GLY A 415 -20.90 -7.61 -58.24
C GLY A 415 -20.74 -8.56 -59.43
N VAL A 416 -21.89 -8.89 -60.07
CA VAL A 416 -22.04 -9.45 -61.44
C VAL A 416 -21.82 -10.97 -61.63
N GLU A 417 -22.95 -11.66 -61.89
CA GLU A 417 -23.15 -12.87 -62.75
C GLU A 417 -22.59 -14.27 -62.33
N ASP A 418 -23.27 -15.41 -62.58
CA ASP A 418 -24.71 -15.69 -62.84
C ASP A 418 -25.03 -17.22 -62.66
N HIS A 419 -26.32 -17.60 -62.65
CA HIS A 419 -26.92 -18.94 -62.91
C HIS A 419 -26.74 -20.05 -61.82
N ILE A 420 -27.80 -20.70 -61.26
CA ILE A 420 -28.73 -21.75 -61.79
C ILE A 420 -28.02 -23.14 -61.91
N ASP A 421 -28.47 -24.29 -61.38
CA ASP A 421 -29.69 -24.82 -60.69
C ASP A 421 -29.25 -25.63 -59.42
N VAL A 422 -30.01 -25.92 -58.34
CA VAL A 422 -31.35 -26.53 -58.08
C VAL A 422 -31.38 -28.08 -58.18
N VAL A 423 -32.20 -28.72 -57.31
CA VAL A 423 -32.42 -30.18 -57.08
C VAL A 423 -31.33 -30.88 -56.23
N GLY A 424 -31.62 -31.72 -55.22
CA GLY A 424 -32.90 -32.05 -54.55
C GLY A 424 -33.01 -33.53 -54.09
N LEU A 425 -33.93 -33.80 -53.15
CA LEU A 425 -34.46 -35.11 -52.69
C LEU A 425 -33.64 -35.97 -51.68
N ASP A 426 -33.99 -35.83 -50.40
CA ASP A 426 -34.87 -36.74 -49.63
C ASP A 426 -34.57 -38.24 -49.40
N ASN A 427 -34.67 -38.60 -48.10
CA ASN A 427 -35.49 -39.69 -47.49
C ASN A 427 -34.89 -41.01 -46.92
N HIS A 428 -35.16 -41.16 -45.62
CA HIS A 428 -35.66 -42.34 -44.87
C HIS A 428 -34.85 -43.65 -44.67
N ALA A 429 -34.13 -43.66 -43.53
CA ALA A 429 -34.46 -44.50 -42.34
C ALA A 429 -34.30 -46.06 -42.43
N PRO A 430 -34.76 -46.90 -41.45
CA PRO A 430 -33.80 -47.66 -40.63
C PRO A 430 -34.08 -49.17 -40.46
N ILE A 431 -33.16 -49.92 -39.81
CA ILE A 431 -33.38 -51.30 -39.29
C ILE A 431 -32.34 -51.67 -38.20
N SER A 432 -32.69 -52.63 -37.33
CA SER A 432 -31.87 -53.33 -36.32
C SER A 432 -32.45 -54.76 -36.14
N PRO A 433 -32.03 -55.65 -35.20
CA PRO A 433 -30.90 -55.67 -34.24
C PRO A 433 -30.16 -57.06 -34.21
N THR A 434 -29.58 -57.46 -33.05
CA THR A 434 -29.29 -58.83 -32.50
C THR A 434 -27.82 -59.35 -32.36
N GLU A 435 -27.69 -60.34 -31.47
CA GLU A 435 -26.55 -61.23 -31.10
C GLU A 435 -25.44 -60.70 -30.15
N GLU A 436 -24.69 -61.60 -29.50
CA GLU A 436 -25.00 -62.25 -28.19
C GLU A 436 -23.76 -62.92 -27.52
N TYR A 437 -23.76 -63.00 -26.18
CA TYR A 437 -23.14 -64.02 -25.29
C TYR A 437 -21.61 -64.26 -25.08
N HIS A 438 -21.36 -64.71 -23.84
CA HIS A 438 -20.22 -65.49 -23.27
C HIS A 438 -18.81 -64.85 -23.19
N THR A 439 -18.23 -64.48 -22.02
CA THR A 439 -18.02 -65.07 -20.66
C THR A 439 -16.77 -65.94 -20.47
N ALA A 440 -15.87 -65.50 -19.58
CA ALA A 440 -15.03 -66.35 -18.74
C ALA A 440 -14.66 -65.58 -17.45
N SER A 441 -14.40 -66.29 -16.34
CA SER A 441 -14.04 -65.70 -15.04
C SER A 441 -12.99 -66.55 -14.33
N GLN A 442 -12.26 -65.99 -13.37
CA GLN A 442 -11.70 -66.76 -12.26
C GLN A 442 -11.68 -65.92 -10.97
N THR A 443 -12.01 -66.58 -9.86
CA THR A 443 -12.13 -66.00 -8.52
C THR A 443 -11.26 -66.77 -7.54
N SER A 444 -10.61 -66.07 -6.62
CA SER A 444 -10.07 -66.67 -5.39
C SER A 444 -10.24 -65.71 -4.21
N GLN A 445 -11.15 -66.04 -3.30
CA GLN A 445 -11.14 -65.52 -1.93
C GLN A 445 -10.07 -66.25 -1.12
N ILE A 446 -9.54 -65.63 -0.06
CA ILE A 446 -9.43 -66.28 1.27
C ILE A 446 -9.06 -65.27 2.38
N LYS A 447 -9.88 -65.31 3.43
CA LYS A 447 -9.66 -64.97 4.85
C LYS A 447 -9.04 -63.63 5.31
N SER A 448 -9.82 -63.02 6.20
CA SER A 448 -9.44 -62.24 7.38
C SER A 448 -8.45 -62.95 8.33
N GLU A 449 -7.74 -62.14 9.11
CA GLU A 449 -7.40 -62.43 10.50
C GLU A 449 -7.48 -61.11 11.29
N ASP A 450 -8.08 -61.15 12.49
CA ASP A 450 -8.26 -60.00 13.39
C ASP A 450 -7.12 -59.95 14.41
N GLU A 451 -6.70 -58.76 14.84
CA GLU A 451 -6.11 -58.60 16.18
C GLU A 451 -6.35 -57.17 16.73
N ASP A 452 -7.08 -57.09 17.84
CA ASP A 452 -7.10 -55.92 18.73
C ASP A 452 -5.74 -55.81 19.43
N ASP A 453 -5.23 -54.58 19.62
CA ASP A 453 -4.80 -54.21 20.97
C ASP A 453 -5.01 -52.71 21.25
N SER A 454 -5.13 -52.37 22.53
CA SER A 454 -5.58 -51.08 23.02
C SER A 454 -4.70 -50.59 24.16
N HIS A 455 -4.11 -49.39 24.02
CA HIS A 455 -3.33 -48.76 25.08
C HIS A 455 -3.78 -47.32 25.35
N LYS A 456 -4.48 -47.13 26.47
CA LYS A 456 -4.73 -45.83 27.10
C LYS A 456 -3.69 -45.59 28.19
N HIS A 457 -2.93 -44.51 28.12
CA HIS A 457 -2.32 -43.87 29.29
C HIS A 457 -2.33 -42.35 29.07
N ASN A 458 -3.23 -41.59 29.70
CA ASN A 458 -3.18 -41.10 31.09
C ASN A 458 -1.96 -40.22 31.43
N LEU A 459 -2.23 -38.91 31.52
CA LEU A 459 -1.74 -37.95 32.51
C LEU A 459 -0.30 -38.10 33.03
N ARG A 460 0.51 -37.06 32.80
CA ARG A 460 1.02 -36.24 33.92
C ARG A 460 1.50 -34.84 33.52
N SER A 461 0.96 -33.85 34.22
CA SER A 461 1.57 -32.54 34.38
C SER A 461 2.86 -32.64 35.21
N HIS A 462 3.88 -31.84 34.88
CA HIS A 462 4.87 -31.40 35.88
C HIS A 462 5.17 -29.91 35.72
N LYS A 463 5.24 -29.22 36.87
CA LYS A 463 5.48 -27.78 37.00
C LYS A 463 6.53 -27.59 38.10
N ALA A 464 7.70 -27.08 37.72
CA ALA A 464 8.89 -26.83 38.53
C ALA A 464 9.79 -25.91 37.68
N ALA A 465 10.30 -24.73 38.06
CA ALA A 465 10.46 -24.08 39.37
C ALA A 465 11.41 -24.84 40.33
N ILE A 466 12.43 -24.23 40.95
CA ILE A 466 12.84 -22.81 40.96
C ILE A 466 14.34 -22.72 41.34
N ASP A 467 14.85 -21.52 41.68
CA ASP A 467 16.15 -21.22 42.33
C ASP A 467 17.45 -21.26 41.49
N SER A 468 18.50 -20.47 41.79
CA SER A 468 18.64 -19.14 42.46
C SER A 468 20.12 -18.67 42.40
N ASP A 469 20.48 -17.65 43.20
CA ASP A 469 21.84 -17.18 43.55
C ASP A 469 22.53 -16.35 42.45
N MET A 470 22.46 -15.01 42.38
CA MET A 470 22.25 -13.94 43.38
C MET A 470 23.46 -13.62 44.29
N ASP A 471 24.01 -12.40 44.11
CA ASP A 471 24.69 -11.49 45.07
C ASP A 471 25.31 -10.34 44.21
N THR A 472 24.94 -9.05 44.32
CA THR A 472 25.26 -8.02 45.35
C THR A 472 26.76 -7.76 45.51
N ASP A 473 27.33 -6.55 45.49
CA ASP A 473 26.85 -5.15 45.36
C ASP A 473 27.94 -4.33 44.57
N ASP A 474 27.96 -3.00 44.34
CA ASP A 474 27.94 -1.86 45.28
C ASP A 474 27.90 -0.49 44.55
N LEU A 475 27.90 0.63 45.29
CA LEU A 475 27.28 1.92 44.93
C LEU A 475 28.22 3.12 44.66
N LEU A 476 27.77 3.95 43.69
CA LEU A 476 27.78 5.44 43.67
C LEU A 476 29.08 6.31 43.56
N ASP A 477 28.82 7.50 42.99
CA ASP A 477 29.31 8.85 43.41
C ASP A 477 30.53 9.61 42.81
N THR A 478 30.25 10.34 41.72
CA THR A 478 30.49 11.80 41.53
C THR A 478 31.84 12.40 41.01
N LYS A 479 31.69 13.62 40.45
CA LYS A 479 32.65 14.76 40.32
C LYS A 479 33.75 14.73 39.23
N VAL A 480 33.34 15.15 38.03
CA VAL A 480 33.58 16.51 37.47
C VAL A 480 34.92 17.23 37.83
N LYS A 481 35.65 17.62 36.77
CA LYS A 481 36.60 18.76 36.57
C LYS A 481 38.14 18.61 36.73
N THR A 482 38.80 19.12 35.66
CA THR A 482 40.06 19.90 35.57
C THR A 482 41.47 19.26 35.56
N LYS A 483 42.08 19.34 34.37
CA LYS A 483 43.41 19.93 34.02
C LYS A 483 44.73 19.41 34.65
N GLN A 484 45.64 19.00 33.74
CA GLN A 484 47.08 19.38 33.66
C GLN A 484 48.03 18.89 34.81
N THR A 485 49.33 18.60 34.62
CA THR A 485 50.28 18.91 33.52
C THR A 485 51.52 17.97 33.49
N VAL A 486 51.88 17.50 32.29
CA VAL A 486 53.22 17.52 31.64
C VAL A 486 54.53 17.40 32.46
N LYS A 487 55.37 16.39 32.13
CA LYS A 487 56.82 16.49 31.73
C LYS A 487 57.38 15.08 31.41
N GLY A 488 58.35 14.89 30.50
CA GLY A 488 59.03 15.86 29.63
C GLY A 488 59.88 15.21 28.51
N ARG A 489 60.40 16.03 27.59
CA ARG A 489 61.16 15.68 26.37
C ARG A 489 62.61 16.17 26.47
N PRO A 490 63.57 15.62 25.70
CA PRO A 490 64.44 16.50 24.89
C PRO A 490 64.81 15.91 23.50
N ARG A 491 65.20 16.68 22.47
CA ARG A 491 65.05 18.14 22.18
C ARG A 491 64.70 18.33 20.67
N LYS A 492 65.43 18.87 19.67
CA LYS A 492 66.52 19.87 19.40
C LYS A 492 66.44 20.07 17.84
N THR A 493 66.66 21.17 17.11
CA THR A 493 66.64 22.67 17.18
C THR A 493 67.10 23.16 15.79
N ASP A 494 66.77 24.29 15.15
CA ASP A 494 65.76 25.38 15.20
C ASP A 494 65.86 26.06 13.80
N GLY A 495 64.96 26.90 13.25
CA GLY A 495 63.66 27.42 13.69
C GLY A 495 63.33 28.78 13.02
N GLU A 496 62.03 29.14 12.97
CA GLU A 496 61.50 30.53 12.90
C GLU A 496 61.61 31.37 11.57
N PRO A 497 60.85 32.49 11.38
CA PRO A 497 59.37 32.51 11.28
C PRO A 497 58.77 33.58 10.30
N LYS A 498 57.42 33.59 10.07
CA LYS A 498 56.51 34.79 10.10
C LYS A 498 55.03 34.51 9.72
N GLU A 499 54.16 35.50 9.99
CA GLU A 499 52.67 35.55 9.89
C GLU A 499 52.14 35.82 8.43
N PRO A 500 50.84 36.11 8.09
CA PRO A 500 49.61 36.30 8.93
C PRO A 500 48.20 35.86 8.39
N LYS A 501 47.27 35.62 9.34
CA LYS A 501 45.78 35.85 9.33
C LYS A 501 44.95 35.32 8.08
N PRO A 502 43.71 35.80 7.74
CA PRO A 502 42.57 34.86 7.62
C PRO A 502 41.83 34.83 6.26
N VAL A 503 41.02 33.79 6.04
CA VAL A 503 40.32 33.53 4.76
C VAL A 503 38.91 34.14 4.72
N ARG A 504 38.52 34.73 3.57
CA ARG A 504 37.10 35.02 3.23
C ARG A 504 36.85 35.07 1.71
N LYS A 505 35.85 34.29 1.26
CA LYS A 505 35.11 34.35 -0.03
C LYS A 505 35.76 33.89 -1.37
N TYR A 506 34.84 33.32 -2.16
CA TYR A 506 34.64 33.38 -3.63
C TYR A 506 35.23 32.35 -4.62
N ASN A 507 34.28 31.68 -5.29
CA ASN A 507 34.15 31.27 -6.70
C ASN A 507 35.40 31.05 -7.58
N LYS A 508 35.33 29.98 -8.38
CA LYS A 508 35.96 29.93 -9.72
C LYS A 508 35.04 29.31 -10.78
N LYS A 509 35.21 29.76 -12.03
CA LYS A 509 34.58 29.20 -13.25
C LYS A 509 35.54 28.21 -13.94
N LYS A 510 34.98 27.49 -14.93
CA LYS A 510 35.66 26.62 -15.92
C LYS A 510 36.95 27.20 -16.52
N SER A 511 37.81 26.31 -17.01
CA SER A 511 38.83 26.56 -18.06
C SER A 511 38.85 25.38 -19.06
N ALA A 512 39.39 25.60 -20.25
CA ALA A 512 39.51 24.63 -21.36
C ALA A 512 40.85 24.86 -22.13
N PHE A 513 40.95 24.38 -23.39
CA PHE A 513 42.14 24.36 -24.29
C PHE A 513 43.16 23.25 -23.94
N SER A 514 43.94 22.68 -24.86
CA SER A 514 44.43 23.08 -26.22
C SER A 514 43.84 22.28 -27.41
N ASP A 515 43.60 22.82 -28.62
CA ASP A 515 44.47 23.23 -29.77
C ASP A 515 44.97 22.02 -30.63
N GLU A 516 45.15 22.06 -31.97
CA GLU A 516 45.21 23.16 -32.96
C GLU A 516 44.78 22.73 -34.42
N GLU A 517 44.93 23.64 -35.40
CA GLU A 517 44.46 23.77 -36.81
C GLU A 517 44.50 22.58 -37.83
N ASP A 518 43.58 22.55 -38.82
CA ASP A 518 43.82 22.91 -40.26
C ASP A 518 42.51 23.01 -41.12
N ALA A 519 42.55 23.53 -42.37
CA ALA A 519 41.39 23.77 -43.28
C ALA A 519 41.81 23.78 -44.80
N PRO A 520 41.02 24.20 -45.84
CA PRO A 520 39.58 24.55 -45.96
C PRO A 520 38.87 23.97 -47.25
N ALA A 521 37.75 24.62 -47.67
CA ALA A 521 37.06 24.60 -48.99
C ALA A 521 35.94 23.55 -49.27
N VAL A 522 34.93 23.74 -50.16
CA VAL A 522 33.98 24.86 -50.48
C VAL A 522 33.14 24.48 -51.73
N LYS A 523 31.79 24.53 -51.64
CA LYS A 523 30.73 24.77 -52.69
C LYS A 523 29.36 24.30 -52.12
N LYS A 524 28.26 25.06 -52.00
CA LYS A 524 27.49 26.04 -52.84
C LYS A 524 26.45 25.45 -53.83
N GLN A 525 25.18 25.38 -53.40
CA GLN A 525 23.90 25.73 -54.09
C GLN A 525 22.74 25.40 -53.10
N VAL A 526 21.73 26.20 -52.73
CA VAL A 526 21.04 27.44 -53.21
C VAL A 526 19.81 27.18 -54.12
N THR A 527 18.68 27.85 -53.79
CA THR A 527 17.38 27.99 -54.52
C THR A 527 16.24 27.06 -54.06
N ILE A 528 14.95 27.44 -53.92
CA ILE A 528 14.25 28.61 -53.30
C ILE A 528 12.71 28.40 -53.36
N GLN A 529 11.95 28.95 -52.38
CA GLN A 529 10.46 29.11 -52.35
C GLN A 529 9.61 27.80 -52.26
N SER A 530 8.34 27.83 -51.80
CA SER A 530 7.38 28.95 -51.70
C SER A 530 6.56 29.08 -50.39
N SER A 531 5.94 30.26 -50.28
CA SER A 531 4.89 30.75 -49.35
C SER A 531 3.65 29.83 -49.22
N VAL A 532 2.74 29.96 -48.22
CA VAL A 532 1.96 31.16 -47.82
C VAL A 532 1.52 31.18 -46.32
N LYS A 533 1.66 32.39 -45.72
CA LYS A 533 0.94 33.02 -44.58
C LYS A 533 -0.04 32.19 -43.71
N ARG A 534 0.15 32.28 -42.38
CA ARG A 534 -0.96 32.35 -41.39
C ARG A 534 -1.08 33.79 -40.84
N GLY A 535 -2.28 34.18 -40.43
CA GLY A 535 -2.58 35.49 -39.84
C GLY A 535 -2.47 35.51 -38.31
N THR A 536 -2.39 36.71 -37.73
CA THR A 536 -2.27 36.94 -36.29
C THR A 536 -3.57 36.67 -35.51
N ARG A 537 -3.47 35.98 -34.38
CA ARG A 537 -4.39 36.13 -33.23
C ARG A 537 -3.53 36.28 -31.97
N ALA A 538 -3.84 37.25 -31.12
CA ALA A 538 -2.96 37.63 -30.02
C ALA A 538 -3.02 36.61 -28.87
N GLN A 539 -1.86 36.24 -28.33
CA GLN A 539 -1.76 35.70 -26.98
C GLN A 539 -1.90 36.88 -26.01
N GLN A 540 -2.96 36.90 -25.20
CA GLN A 540 -2.97 37.73 -24.00
C GLN A 540 -2.09 37.04 -22.96
N GLN A 541 -0.91 37.60 -22.70
CA GLN A 541 -0.15 37.23 -21.50
C GLN A 541 -0.94 37.68 -20.28
N PHE A 542 -1.55 36.74 -19.56
CA PHE A 542 -1.94 36.98 -18.17
C PHE A 542 -0.66 37.08 -17.34
N SER A 543 -0.20 38.31 -17.12
CA SER A 543 0.86 38.57 -16.16
C SER A 543 0.32 38.30 -14.76
N LEU A 544 0.74 37.20 -14.14
CA LEU A 544 0.59 37.00 -12.70
C LEU A 544 1.30 38.14 -11.96
N GLN A 545 0.55 39.17 -11.60
CA GLN A 545 1.04 40.22 -10.71
C GLN A 545 1.13 39.61 -9.31
N GLN A 546 2.30 39.06 -9.00
CA GLN A 546 2.69 38.75 -7.63
C GLN A 546 2.68 40.05 -6.82
N ASN A 547 1.53 40.36 -6.23
CA ASN A 547 1.40 41.35 -5.17
C ASN A 547 2.19 40.84 -3.97
N ARG A 548 3.49 41.14 -3.96
CA ARG A 548 4.34 40.98 -2.78
C ARG A 548 3.79 41.86 -1.68
N VAL A 549 2.98 41.26 -0.81
CA VAL A 549 2.55 41.85 0.45
C VAL A 549 3.82 42.39 1.14
N PRO A 550 3.84 43.66 1.60
CA PRO A 550 5.02 44.20 2.27
C PRO A 550 5.39 43.32 3.46
N PHE A 551 6.69 43.04 3.64
CA PHE A 551 7.18 42.23 4.75
C PHE A 551 6.99 43.00 6.07
N VAL A 552 5.81 42.84 6.67
CA VAL A 552 5.50 43.35 8.01
C VAL A 552 6.44 42.66 8.98
N LYS A 553 7.01 43.41 9.92
CA LYS A 553 7.61 42.79 11.09
C LYS A 553 6.48 42.15 11.89
N HIS A 554 6.34 40.83 11.81
CA HIS A 554 5.52 40.12 12.77
C HIS A 554 6.02 40.46 14.18
N GLU A 555 5.10 40.92 15.02
CA GLU A 555 5.21 40.74 16.47
C GLU A 555 5.29 39.23 16.73
N THR A 556 5.93 38.81 17.83
CA THR A 556 6.29 37.40 17.99
C THR A 556 5.04 36.51 17.98
N LEU A 557 5.09 35.42 17.21
CA LEU A 557 3.99 34.45 17.04
C LEU A 557 3.88 33.53 18.28
N ASP A 558 3.82 34.17 19.43
CA ASP A 558 3.86 33.58 20.75
C ASP A 558 2.46 33.11 21.17
N PHE A 559 2.39 32.04 21.95
CA PHE A 559 1.14 31.63 22.60
C PHE A 559 0.83 32.60 23.75
N ASP A 560 -0.18 33.46 23.59
CA ASP A 560 -0.75 34.25 24.68
C ASP A 560 -1.90 33.47 25.34
N PRO A 561 -1.74 32.98 26.60
CA PRO A 561 -2.78 32.21 27.27
C PRO A 561 -4.08 32.99 27.48
N ASP A 562 -4.01 34.29 27.78
CA ASP A 562 -5.20 35.07 28.13
C ASP A 562 -6.02 35.42 26.88
N TYR A 563 -5.34 35.71 25.76
CA TYR A 563 -5.99 35.82 24.44
C TYR A 563 -6.60 34.49 23.98
N VAL A 564 -5.84 33.38 24.05
CA VAL A 564 -6.28 32.08 23.53
C VAL A 564 -7.46 31.52 24.35
N TYR A 565 -7.40 31.56 25.67
CA TYR A 565 -8.53 31.12 26.51
C TYR A 565 -9.69 32.13 26.50
N GLY A 566 -9.44 33.41 26.19
CA GLY A 566 -10.48 34.38 25.85
C GLY A 566 -11.23 33.97 24.57
N LEU A 567 -10.48 33.66 23.51
CA LEU A 567 -11.02 33.22 22.22
C LEU A 567 -11.80 31.90 22.34
N ALA A 568 -11.26 30.90 23.05
CA ALA A 568 -11.91 29.62 23.30
C ALA A 568 -13.19 29.72 24.17
N ARG A 569 -13.33 30.78 24.97
CA ARG A 569 -14.58 31.07 25.69
C ARG A 569 -15.62 31.80 24.82
N GLN A 570 -15.18 32.57 23.82
CA GLN A 570 -16.06 33.29 22.89
C GLN A 570 -16.53 32.42 21.72
N TYR A 571 -15.65 31.55 21.21
CA TYR A 571 -15.89 30.62 20.12
C TYR A 571 -15.49 29.21 20.62
N PRO A 572 -16.36 28.52 21.37
CA PRO A 572 -16.04 27.21 21.93
C PRO A 572 -15.87 26.15 20.83
N ASP A 573 -14.78 25.37 20.94
CA ASP A 573 -14.44 24.34 19.97
C ASP A 573 -15.47 23.19 19.96
N ASN A 574 -15.96 22.81 18.78
CA ASN A 574 -17.06 21.84 18.63
C ASN A 574 -16.63 20.35 18.68
N TYR A 575 -15.34 20.07 18.92
CA TYR A 575 -14.80 18.71 18.92
C TYR A 575 -15.27 17.88 20.13
N TRP A 576 -15.22 16.55 19.98
CA TRP A 576 -15.44 15.56 21.04
C TRP A 576 -16.79 15.58 21.76
N ARG A 577 -17.83 16.20 21.20
CA ARG A 577 -19.21 16.01 21.68
C ARG A 577 -19.59 14.53 21.84
N HIS A 578 -18.94 13.64 21.07
CA HIS A 578 -19.20 12.19 21.05
C HIS A 578 -17.91 11.42 21.32
N HIS A 579 -17.99 10.53 22.31
CA HIS A 579 -16.96 9.62 22.80
C HIS A 579 -17.63 8.46 23.58
N ALA A 580 -16.88 7.42 23.93
CA ALA A 580 -17.38 6.18 24.55
C ALA A 580 -18.06 6.33 25.93
N GLU A 581 -18.17 7.54 26.48
CA GLU A 581 -18.92 7.83 27.71
C GLU A 581 -19.96 8.95 27.55
N SER A 582 -20.10 9.50 26.34
CA SER A 582 -21.07 10.55 26.01
C SER A 582 -22.54 10.08 25.98
N LYS A 583 -22.79 8.77 26.10
CA LYS A 583 -24.12 8.14 25.95
C LYS A 583 -24.88 8.59 24.70
N SER A 584 -24.15 8.76 23.60
CA SER A 584 -24.70 9.26 22.35
C SER A 584 -25.47 8.23 21.52
N GLY A 585 -25.47 6.96 21.94
CA GLY A 585 -25.86 5.81 21.13
C GLY A 585 -24.74 5.20 20.29
N MET A 586 -23.51 5.75 20.30
CA MET A 586 -22.37 5.18 19.57
C MET A 586 -21.83 3.87 20.19
N ILE A 587 -21.15 3.05 19.36
CA ILE A 587 -20.37 1.89 19.83
C ILE A 587 -19.31 2.38 20.83
N ASN A 588 -19.42 1.92 22.09
CA ASN A 588 -18.69 2.44 23.24
C ASN A 588 -17.91 1.35 24.04
N ARG A 589 -18.16 0.09 23.71
CA ARG A 589 -17.51 -1.13 24.18
C ARG A 589 -17.31 -2.08 23.00
N ILE A 590 -16.19 -2.77 22.96
CA ILE A 590 -15.84 -3.84 22.02
C ILE A 590 -14.95 -4.81 22.81
N ASN A 591 -15.34 -6.08 22.94
CA ASN A 591 -14.60 -7.20 23.53
C ASN A 591 -15.42 -8.51 23.38
N ASP A 592 -14.93 -9.62 23.94
CA ASP A 592 -15.60 -10.94 23.94
C ASP A 592 -17.04 -10.90 24.52
N ASP A 593 -17.33 -10.03 25.49
CA ASP A 593 -18.67 -9.83 26.06
C ASP A 593 -19.58 -8.94 25.19
N HIS A 594 -18.98 -8.05 24.41
CA HIS A 594 -19.63 -7.05 23.56
C HIS A 594 -19.13 -7.14 22.09
N PRO A 595 -19.29 -8.29 21.40
CA PRO A 595 -18.79 -8.47 20.03
C PRO A 595 -19.60 -7.67 19.01
N LEU A 596 -18.95 -7.40 17.87
CA LEU A 596 -19.57 -6.77 16.71
C LEU A 596 -19.92 -7.82 15.64
N GLU A 597 -20.98 -7.55 14.87
CA GLU A 597 -21.32 -8.29 13.65
C GLU A 597 -21.50 -7.34 12.46
N ILE A 598 -21.31 -7.86 11.25
CA ILE A 598 -21.50 -7.12 10.01
C ILE A 598 -23.00 -6.93 9.72
N VAL A 599 -23.38 -5.74 9.26
CA VAL A 599 -24.72 -5.39 8.82
C VAL A 599 -24.84 -5.67 7.32
N ASP A 600 -25.84 -6.45 6.93
CA ASP A 600 -26.14 -6.74 5.52
C ASP A 600 -26.55 -5.46 4.78
N CYS A 601 -25.63 -4.93 3.97
CA CYS A 601 -25.77 -3.70 3.20
C CYS A 601 -24.84 -3.74 1.97
N ASN A 602 -25.14 -2.93 0.95
CA ASN A 602 -24.44 -2.98 -0.34
C ASN A 602 -23.83 -1.63 -0.76
N ILE A 603 -23.07 -1.01 0.15
CA ILE A 603 -22.36 0.24 -0.09
C ILE A 603 -21.05 -0.06 -0.83
N HIS A 604 -20.96 0.32 -2.11
CA HIS A 604 -19.82 0.01 -2.98
C HIS A 604 -19.63 0.98 -4.16
N ASP A 605 -18.40 1.03 -4.67
CA ASP A 605 -18.05 1.66 -5.94
C ASP A 605 -17.26 0.72 -6.86
N GLN A 606 -16.91 1.19 -8.07
CA GLN A 606 -16.26 0.37 -9.10
C GLN A 606 -14.74 0.22 -8.92
N ALA A 607 -14.16 0.87 -7.90
CA ALA A 607 -12.73 0.93 -7.60
C ALA A 607 -12.52 1.41 -6.14
N PRO A 608 -11.29 1.40 -5.59
CA PRO A 608 -11.00 1.71 -4.19
C PRO A 608 -11.74 2.91 -3.57
N ILE A 609 -12.29 2.70 -2.37
CA ILE A 609 -12.91 3.76 -1.55
C ILE A 609 -11.88 4.25 -0.54
N THR A 610 -11.10 5.25 -0.96
CA THR A 610 -9.97 5.81 -0.19
C THR A 610 -10.40 6.78 0.91
N GLY A 611 -11.68 7.14 0.99
CA GLY A 611 -12.18 7.97 2.07
C GLY A 611 -13.68 7.93 2.31
N MET A 612 -14.08 8.26 3.54
CA MET A 612 -15.47 8.41 3.96
C MET A 612 -15.70 9.65 4.83
N ILE A 613 -16.90 10.22 4.75
CA ILE A 613 -17.44 11.15 5.76
C ILE A 613 -18.91 10.85 6.05
N LEU A 614 -19.38 11.27 7.22
CA LEU A 614 -20.81 11.35 7.53
C LEU A 614 -21.33 12.78 7.27
N SER A 615 -22.63 12.91 7.04
CA SER A 615 -23.30 14.21 7.13
C SER A 615 -23.25 14.76 8.57
N PRO A 616 -23.34 16.10 8.75
CA PRO A 616 -23.41 16.74 10.07
C PRO A 616 -24.50 16.19 11.01
N ASP A 617 -25.59 15.62 10.49
CA ASP A 617 -26.66 14.98 11.27
C ASP A 617 -26.55 13.44 11.38
N GLY A 618 -25.54 12.83 10.73
CA GLY A 618 -25.35 11.38 10.69
C GLY A 618 -26.42 10.60 9.92
N LYS A 619 -27.22 11.23 9.05
CA LYS A 619 -28.22 10.49 8.24
C LYS A 619 -27.69 10.00 6.89
N MET A 620 -26.56 10.55 6.43
CA MET A 620 -25.93 10.15 5.17
C MET A 620 -24.46 9.81 5.36
N LEU A 621 -23.97 8.88 4.54
CA LEU A 621 -22.56 8.56 4.35
C LEU A 621 -22.13 9.02 2.96
N VAL A 622 -20.92 9.56 2.82
CA VAL A 622 -20.30 9.82 1.51
C VAL A 622 -19.04 8.98 1.38
N THR A 623 -18.89 8.32 0.24
CA THR A 623 -17.72 7.51 -0.13
C THR A 623 -17.00 8.16 -1.31
N PHE A 624 -15.68 8.36 -1.19
CA PHE A 624 -14.82 8.92 -2.24
C PHE A 624 -14.06 7.81 -2.95
N CYS A 625 -14.16 7.77 -4.28
CA CYS A 625 -13.58 6.73 -5.14
C CYS A 625 -12.59 7.33 -6.14
N ASN A 626 -11.49 6.61 -6.38
CA ASN A 626 -10.43 7.03 -7.30
C ASN A 626 -10.83 7.06 -8.79
N TYR A 627 -12.02 6.59 -9.19
CA TYR A 627 -12.58 6.88 -10.52
C TYR A 627 -13.26 8.26 -10.64
N GLY A 628 -13.16 9.12 -9.62
CA GLY A 628 -13.76 10.47 -9.65
C GLY A 628 -15.27 10.41 -9.42
N SER A 629 -15.68 9.62 -8.43
CA SER A 629 -17.06 9.51 -7.96
C SER A 629 -17.11 9.77 -6.45
N ALA A 630 -18.01 10.66 -6.04
CA ALA A 630 -18.41 10.82 -4.64
C ALA A 630 -19.87 10.36 -4.52
N LYS A 631 -20.10 9.18 -3.94
CA LYS A 631 -21.45 8.62 -3.77
C LYS A 631 -22.00 8.98 -2.40
N VAL A 632 -23.24 9.48 -2.37
CA VAL A 632 -23.97 9.81 -1.15
C VAL A 632 -25.02 8.73 -0.89
N TRP A 633 -24.98 8.14 0.29
CA TRP A 633 -25.79 7.00 0.70
C TRP A 633 -26.67 7.36 1.89
N SER A 634 -27.91 6.86 1.89
CA SER A 634 -28.81 6.88 3.05
C SER A 634 -28.28 5.94 4.14
N LEU A 635 -28.35 6.36 5.41
CA LEU A 635 -28.12 5.49 6.56
C LEU A 635 -29.43 5.05 7.25
N GLU A 636 -30.57 5.17 6.58
CA GLU A 636 -31.85 4.60 7.03
C GLU A 636 -32.08 3.20 6.42
N ASP A 637 -31.73 3.04 5.13
CA ASP A 637 -31.96 1.84 4.33
C ASP A 637 -30.74 1.40 3.48
N TYR A 638 -29.58 2.07 3.66
CA TYR A 638 -28.35 1.86 2.89
C TYR A 638 -28.48 2.07 1.37
N SER A 639 -29.50 2.81 0.92
CA SER A 639 -29.70 3.13 -0.50
C SER A 639 -28.74 4.21 -1.01
N LEU A 640 -28.40 4.13 -2.31
CA LEU A 640 -27.65 5.17 -3.01
C LEU A 640 -28.58 6.35 -3.35
N LEU A 641 -28.32 7.52 -2.79
CA LEU A 641 -29.13 8.72 -3.00
C LEU A 641 -28.69 9.49 -4.26
N VAL A 642 -27.39 9.73 -4.43
CA VAL A 642 -26.82 10.41 -5.60
C VAL A 642 -25.36 10.00 -5.82
N THR A 643 -24.93 10.02 -7.08
CA THR A 643 -23.50 9.91 -7.47
C THR A 643 -23.05 11.25 -8.04
N LEU A 644 -22.10 11.90 -7.38
CA LEU A 644 -21.53 13.19 -7.76
C LEU A 644 -20.26 12.95 -8.58
N ARG A 645 -20.19 13.54 -9.77
CA ARG A 645 -19.05 13.43 -10.71
C ARG A 645 -19.01 14.65 -11.62
N ASP A 646 -17.83 15.20 -11.88
CA ASP A 646 -17.68 16.36 -12.76
C ASP A 646 -17.77 15.95 -14.23
N ALA A 647 -19.00 15.89 -14.76
CA ALA A 647 -19.27 15.54 -16.16
C ALA A 647 -18.75 16.58 -17.19
N LYS A 648 -18.11 17.67 -16.72
CA LYS A 648 -17.45 18.70 -17.55
C LYS A 648 -15.93 18.59 -17.49
N GLU A 649 -15.37 17.64 -16.74
CA GLU A 649 -13.94 17.37 -16.69
C GLU A 649 -13.49 16.53 -17.90
N GLU A 650 -12.58 17.09 -18.70
CA GLU A 650 -12.01 16.40 -19.88
C GLU A 650 -10.82 15.52 -19.51
N HIS A 651 -10.21 15.74 -18.32
CA HIS A 651 -9.06 14.99 -17.81
C HIS A 651 -9.47 13.73 -17.02
N ILE A 652 -8.52 12.97 -16.48
CA ILE A 652 -8.80 11.96 -15.44
C ILE A 652 -9.03 12.73 -14.14
N ASP A 653 -10.05 12.33 -13.38
CA ASP A 653 -10.50 12.94 -12.13
C ASP A 653 -10.60 11.80 -11.12
N GLU A 654 -9.96 11.94 -9.96
CA GLU A 654 -9.96 10.94 -8.88
C GLU A 654 -10.32 11.65 -7.57
N PHE A 655 -11.22 11.09 -6.75
CA PHE A 655 -11.64 11.70 -5.49
C PHE A 655 -11.16 10.87 -4.30
N TYR A 656 -10.40 11.48 -3.39
CA TYR A 656 -9.84 10.83 -2.21
C TYR A 656 -10.47 11.32 -0.90
N VAL A 657 -10.91 12.58 -0.87
CA VAL A 657 -11.43 13.24 0.32
C VAL A 657 -12.53 14.25 -0.02
N GLY A 658 -13.31 14.61 1.00
CA GLY A 658 -14.27 15.70 0.93
C GLY A 658 -14.79 16.07 2.30
N GLU A 659 -15.59 17.13 2.36
CA GLU A 659 -16.36 17.53 3.55
C GLU A 659 -17.69 18.16 3.11
N PHE A 660 -18.75 17.97 3.88
CA PHE A 660 -20.00 18.72 3.69
C PHE A 660 -19.83 20.19 4.09
N ALA A 661 -20.58 21.07 3.44
CA ALA A 661 -20.96 22.35 4.04
C ALA A 661 -21.95 22.11 5.19
N PRO A 662 -22.00 22.95 6.24
CA PRO A 662 -22.75 22.64 7.46
C PRO A 662 -24.27 22.55 7.26
N ASN A 663 -24.80 23.11 6.17
CA ASN A 663 -26.21 23.00 5.79
C ASN A 663 -26.53 21.77 4.91
N GLN A 664 -25.56 20.88 4.67
CA GLN A 664 -25.64 19.65 3.85
C GLN A 664 -25.94 19.83 2.35
N THR A 665 -26.31 21.03 1.90
CA THR A 665 -26.65 21.30 0.48
C THR A 665 -25.46 21.19 -0.47
N LYS A 666 -24.23 21.24 0.05
CA LYS A 666 -22.99 21.24 -0.73
C LYS A 666 -21.97 20.29 -0.14
N LEU A 667 -21.14 19.75 -1.02
CA LEU A 667 -20.02 18.87 -0.70
C LEU A 667 -18.77 19.41 -1.40
N VAL A 668 -17.72 19.74 -0.65
CA VAL A 668 -16.41 20.00 -1.23
C VAL A 668 -15.67 18.67 -1.37
N VAL A 669 -15.04 18.43 -2.52
CA VAL A 669 -14.38 17.16 -2.86
C VAL A 669 -12.99 17.45 -3.44
N GLY A 670 -12.03 16.56 -3.20
CA GLY A 670 -10.66 16.66 -3.70
C GLY A 670 -9.99 15.30 -3.89
N GLY A 671 -9.01 15.25 -4.77
CA GLY A 671 -8.12 14.10 -4.97
C GLY A 671 -7.08 14.44 -6.05
N LYS A 672 -7.02 13.69 -7.14
CA LYS A 672 -6.04 13.82 -8.23
C LYS A 672 -6.69 14.19 -9.56
N VAL A 673 -6.02 15.03 -10.36
CA VAL A 673 -6.38 15.32 -11.76
C VAL A 673 -5.19 14.98 -12.66
N LYS A 674 -5.41 14.28 -13.79
CA LYS A 674 -4.32 13.80 -14.67
C LYS A 674 -4.63 13.95 -16.16
N ASP A 675 -3.64 14.27 -16.98
CA ASP A 675 -3.83 14.32 -18.44
C ASP A 675 -3.91 12.91 -19.04
N ARG A 676 -5.12 12.52 -19.45
CA ARG A 676 -5.45 11.28 -20.19
C ARG A 676 -4.48 10.97 -21.34
N ASN A 677 -3.87 11.97 -21.95
CA ASN A 677 -3.12 11.86 -23.20
C ASN A 677 -1.60 12.03 -23.03
N ASN A 678 -1.13 12.33 -21.82
CA ASN A 678 0.28 12.58 -21.51
C ASN A 678 0.70 11.67 -20.35
N TRP A 679 1.55 10.68 -20.64
CA TRP A 679 2.15 9.82 -19.62
C TRP A 679 3.37 10.50 -19.00
N SER A 680 3.59 10.31 -17.70
CA SER A 680 4.75 10.82 -16.99
C SER A 680 5.70 9.69 -16.59
N GLU A 681 6.86 9.63 -17.26
CA GLU A 681 7.93 8.68 -16.95
C GLU A 681 8.53 8.88 -15.53
N THR A 682 8.29 10.03 -14.87
CA THR A 682 8.75 10.26 -13.49
C THR A 682 7.77 9.80 -12.42
N ASP A 683 6.48 9.68 -12.77
CA ASP A 683 5.39 9.47 -11.82
C ASP A 683 4.76 8.07 -11.95
N ASP A 684 5.13 7.34 -13.01
CA ASP A 684 4.55 6.07 -13.49
C ASP A 684 3.02 6.10 -13.58
N ASP A 685 2.50 7.24 -14.02
CA ASP A 685 1.08 7.56 -14.10
C ASP A 685 0.83 8.58 -15.24
N ASN A 686 -0.43 8.85 -15.57
CA ASN A 686 -0.79 10.01 -16.35
C ASN A 686 -0.29 11.29 -15.66
N ASN A 687 0.38 12.17 -16.42
CA ASN A 687 0.99 13.41 -15.93
C ASN A 687 0.00 14.22 -15.11
N ILE A 688 0.36 14.49 -13.86
CA ILE A 688 -0.50 15.22 -12.92
C ILE A 688 -0.77 16.65 -13.40
N LEU A 689 -1.97 17.13 -13.11
CA LEU A 689 -2.45 18.47 -13.42
C LEU A 689 -2.82 19.18 -12.12
N PRO A 690 -2.92 20.53 -12.12
CA PRO A 690 -3.42 21.26 -10.95
C PRO A 690 -4.71 20.65 -10.41
N CYS A 691 -4.73 20.39 -9.11
CA CYS A 691 -5.77 19.63 -8.42
C CYS A 691 -6.66 20.59 -7.60
N PRO A 692 -7.72 21.17 -8.18
CA PRO A 692 -8.65 22.02 -7.44
C PRO A 692 -9.54 21.21 -6.50
N LEU A 693 -9.96 21.83 -5.40
CA LEU A 693 -11.16 21.36 -4.70
C LEU A 693 -12.38 21.69 -5.55
N LYS A 694 -13.26 20.70 -5.78
CA LYS A 694 -14.50 20.84 -6.53
C LYS A 694 -15.68 20.91 -5.55
N LEU A 695 -16.41 22.01 -5.54
CA LEU A 695 -17.60 22.19 -4.71
C LEU A 695 -18.85 21.80 -5.50
N PHE A 696 -19.45 20.67 -5.13
CA PHE A 696 -20.69 20.17 -5.71
C PHE A 696 -21.93 20.70 -4.98
N ASP A 697 -22.98 20.99 -5.73
CA ASP A 697 -24.35 21.03 -5.22
C ASP A 697 -24.87 19.58 -5.11
N VAL A 698 -25.31 19.17 -3.92
CA VAL A 698 -25.66 17.76 -3.63
C VAL A 698 -26.98 17.35 -4.30
N LEU A 699 -27.86 18.30 -4.60
CA LEU A 699 -29.20 18.02 -5.17
C LEU A 699 -29.19 17.93 -6.70
N THR A 700 -28.36 18.73 -7.35
CA THR A 700 -28.25 18.79 -8.82
C THR A 700 -27.07 18.00 -9.38
N GLY A 701 -26.05 17.74 -8.56
CA GLY A 701 -24.82 17.06 -8.98
C GLY A 701 -23.85 17.94 -9.78
N GLU A 702 -24.12 19.24 -9.95
CA GLU A 702 -23.22 20.14 -10.67
C GLU A 702 -22.12 20.72 -9.76
N VAL A 703 -20.92 20.89 -10.32
CA VAL A 703 -19.85 21.70 -9.69
C VAL A 703 -20.24 23.18 -9.77
N ILE A 704 -20.40 23.81 -8.62
CA ILE A 704 -20.71 25.23 -8.45
C ILE A 704 -19.44 26.08 -8.59
N THR A 705 -18.39 25.67 -7.88
CA THR A 705 -17.16 26.43 -7.68
C THR A 705 -15.96 25.49 -7.72
N ARG A 706 -14.85 25.90 -8.36
CA ARG A 706 -13.54 25.27 -8.21
C ARG A 706 -12.64 26.18 -7.36
N LEU A 707 -11.93 25.59 -6.41
CA LEU A 707 -10.93 26.28 -5.59
C LEU A 707 -9.54 25.89 -6.11
N GLU A 708 -9.06 26.67 -7.08
CA GLU A 708 -7.77 26.47 -7.75
C GLU A 708 -6.60 26.90 -6.85
N GLY A 709 -5.57 26.06 -6.67
CA GLY A 709 -4.39 26.46 -5.89
C GLY A 709 -3.44 25.36 -5.40
N HIS A 710 -3.82 24.08 -5.48
CA HIS A 710 -2.89 22.96 -5.28
C HIS A 710 -2.37 22.43 -6.63
N THR A 711 -1.13 21.93 -6.66
CA THR A 711 -0.53 21.35 -7.88
C THR A 711 -0.55 19.83 -7.90
N GLU A 712 -0.59 19.18 -6.73
CA GLU A 712 -0.58 17.72 -6.58
C GLU A 712 -1.79 17.23 -5.77
N GLU A 713 -1.89 15.92 -5.54
CA GLU A 713 -3.05 15.25 -4.95
C GLU A 713 -3.51 15.84 -3.61
N LEU A 714 -4.82 16.05 -3.47
CA LEU A 714 -5.46 16.47 -2.21
C LEU A 714 -5.60 15.29 -1.25
N LEU A 715 -4.92 15.36 -0.10
CA LEU A 715 -4.82 14.28 0.89
C LEU A 715 -5.77 14.51 2.08
N CYS A 716 -6.11 15.77 2.39
CA CYS A 716 -7.16 16.11 3.34
C CYS A 716 -7.88 17.42 3.02
N VAL A 717 -9.12 17.52 3.50
CA VAL A 717 -9.87 18.77 3.64
C VAL A 717 -10.59 18.77 4.99
N LYS A 718 -10.74 19.95 5.60
CA LYS A 718 -11.55 20.19 6.80
C LYS A 718 -12.39 21.46 6.66
N GLN A 719 -13.66 21.41 7.07
CA GLN A 719 -14.46 22.61 7.36
C GLN A 719 -14.01 23.22 8.70
N VAL A 720 -13.90 24.56 8.75
CA VAL A 720 -13.50 25.31 9.94
C VAL A 720 -14.36 26.58 10.05
N GLU A 721 -14.84 26.91 11.24
CA GLU A 721 -15.32 28.26 11.57
C GLU A 721 -14.31 28.91 12.50
N PHE A 722 -13.93 30.16 12.23
CA PHE A 722 -12.99 30.91 13.06
C PHE A 722 -13.47 32.36 13.20
N LYS A 723 -13.74 32.79 14.44
CA LYS A 723 -14.29 34.12 14.75
C LYS A 723 -15.62 34.45 14.05
N GLY A 724 -16.44 33.43 13.75
CA GLY A 724 -17.70 33.57 12.99
C GLY A 724 -17.54 33.59 11.46
N GLU A 725 -16.30 33.50 10.95
CA GLU A 725 -16.01 33.45 9.52
C GLU A 725 -15.80 31.99 9.05
N ASN A 726 -16.26 31.69 7.83
CA ASN A 726 -16.26 30.34 7.26
C ASN A 726 -14.96 30.04 6.50
N TYR A 727 -14.39 28.85 6.72
CA TYR A 727 -13.20 28.41 6.00
C TYR A 727 -13.25 26.93 5.61
N PHE A 728 -12.56 26.60 4.52
CA PHE A 728 -11.97 25.28 4.34
C PHE A 728 -10.46 25.34 4.57
N LEU A 729 -9.90 24.23 5.02
CA LEU A 729 -8.45 24.00 5.12
C LEU A 729 -8.12 22.70 4.38
N SER A 730 -7.16 22.70 3.45
CA SER A 730 -6.77 21.50 2.70
C SER A 730 -5.26 21.26 2.72
N GLY A 731 -4.85 19.99 2.71
CA GLY A 731 -3.46 19.55 2.61
C GLY A 731 -3.25 18.62 1.40
N SER A 732 -2.06 18.67 0.80
CA SER A 732 -1.75 18.01 -0.48
C SER A 732 -0.35 17.39 -0.50
N GLN A 733 -0.11 16.55 -1.51
CA GLN A 733 1.21 16.05 -1.92
C GLN A 733 2.11 17.13 -2.56
N ASP A 734 1.63 18.38 -2.69
CA ASP A 734 2.46 19.55 -3.06
C ASP A 734 3.19 20.18 -1.85
N GLY A 735 2.98 19.61 -0.66
CA GLY A 735 3.59 20.05 0.59
C GLY A 735 2.93 21.27 1.24
N TYR A 736 1.88 21.84 0.63
CA TYR A 736 1.21 23.02 1.14
C TYR A 736 -0.06 22.70 1.92
N ILE A 737 -0.42 23.63 2.81
CA ILE A 737 -1.73 23.67 3.46
C ILE A 737 -2.41 24.98 3.06
N ASN A 738 -3.50 24.91 2.28
CA ASN A 738 -4.22 26.08 1.80
C ASN A 738 -5.45 26.38 2.70
N LYS A 739 -5.55 27.62 3.18
CA LYS A 739 -6.70 28.16 3.91
C LYS A 739 -7.58 28.95 2.94
N TRP A 740 -8.82 28.53 2.76
CA TRP A 740 -9.81 29.10 1.85
C TRP A 740 -10.87 29.83 2.67
N HIS A 741 -10.98 31.15 2.54
CA HIS A 741 -12.02 31.97 3.17
C HIS A 741 -13.27 31.95 2.29
N MET A 742 -14.36 31.43 2.83
CA MET A 742 -15.62 31.23 2.13
C MET A 742 -16.66 32.23 2.63
N GLY A 743 -17.53 32.70 1.74
CA GLY A 743 -18.67 33.52 2.12
C GLY A 743 -19.70 32.75 2.96
N ALA A 744 -20.71 33.47 3.46
CA ALA A 744 -21.82 32.89 4.24
C ALA A 744 -22.63 31.81 3.48
N ASP A 745 -22.54 31.79 2.14
CA ASP A 745 -23.19 30.82 1.25
C ASP A 745 -22.44 29.48 1.10
N TRP A 746 -21.24 29.36 1.67
CA TRP A 746 -20.28 28.26 1.47
C TRP A 746 -19.97 27.97 -0.01
N SER A 747 -20.11 28.98 -0.89
CA SER A 747 -20.02 28.86 -2.36
C SER A 747 -19.03 29.86 -2.96
N THR A 748 -19.05 31.08 -2.44
CA THR A 748 -18.20 32.19 -2.88
C THR A 748 -16.85 32.11 -2.18
N LEU A 749 -15.75 32.01 -2.95
CA LEU A 749 -14.39 32.13 -2.43
C LEU A 749 -14.03 33.63 -2.29
N GLU A 750 -13.79 34.09 -1.07
CA GLU A 750 -13.42 35.49 -0.79
C GLU A 750 -11.91 35.72 -0.83
N SER A 751 -11.13 34.79 -0.26
CA SER A 751 -9.67 34.80 -0.32
C SER A 751 -9.06 33.42 -0.10
N MET A 752 -7.81 33.23 -0.51
CA MET A 752 -7.01 32.04 -0.19
C MET A 752 -5.63 32.47 0.35
N VAL A 753 -5.15 31.75 1.37
CA VAL A 753 -3.81 31.91 1.93
C VAL A 753 -3.13 30.54 2.00
N GLN A 754 -2.04 30.40 1.25
CA GLN A 754 -1.17 29.23 1.27
C GLN A 754 -0.20 29.29 2.46
N MET A 755 -0.22 28.27 3.31
CA MET A 755 0.78 28.06 4.36
C MET A 755 1.95 27.27 3.79
N SER A 756 3.17 27.77 3.99
CA SER A 756 4.40 27.19 3.44
C SER A 756 5.54 27.34 4.43
N ASP A 757 6.23 26.23 4.72
CA ASP A 757 7.48 26.22 5.49
C ASP A 757 8.73 26.04 4.60
N GLY A 758 8.52 25.71 3.31
CA GLY A 758 9.58 25.48 2.33
C GLY A 758 10.35 24.16 2.51
N ILE A 759 9.86 23.24 3.35
CA ILE A 759 10.49 21.93 3.62
C ILE A 759 9.52 20.75 3.65
N THR A 760 8.21 20.98 3.79
CA THR A 760 7.18 19.91 3.69
C THR A 760 7.05 19.40 2.26
N CYS A 761 6.92 18.09 2.10
CA CYS A 761 6.61 17.44 0.82
C CYS A 761 5.17 16.92 0.78
N MET A 762 4.61 16.44 1.89
CA MET A 762 3.25 15.88 1.93
C MET A 762 2.52 16.33 3.20
N ALA A 763 1.29 16.83 3.08
CA ALA A 763 0.42 17.22 4.20
C ALA A 763 -0.83 16.32 4.26
N PHE A 764 -0.76 15.21 5.00
CA PHE A 764 -1.73 14.12 4.95
C PHE A 764 -3.04 14.41 5.71
N THR A 765 -2.97 14.91 6.94
CA THR A 765 -4.16 15.17 7.78
C THR A 765 -3.98 16.41 8.66
N VAL A 766 -5.09 17.06 9.02
CA VAL A 766 -5.12 18.24 9.92
C VAL A 766 -6.16 18.06 11.02
N SER A 767 -5.83 18.48 12.25
CA SER A 767 -6.72 18.42 13.42
C SER A 767 -6.48 19.62 14.33
N PHE A 768 -7.54 20.39 14.63
CA PHE A 768 -7.45 21.62 15.43
C PHE A 768 -7.18 21.33 16.91
N VAL A 769 -6.40 22.23 17.53
CA VAL A 769 -6.03 22.16 18.94
C VAL A 769 -7.23 22.57 19.81
N PRO A 770 -7.75 21.68 20.67
CA PRO A 770 -8.93 21.95 21.51
C PRO A 770 -8.66 23.01 22.58
N ASN A 771 -9.70 23.67 23.09
CA ASN A 771 -9.59 24.78 24.04
C ASN A 771 -8.75 25.96 23.49
N THR A 772 -8.80 26.21 22.17
CA THR A 772 -8.10 27.34 21.52
C THR A 772 -8.96 28.19 20.58
N GLY A 773 -10.24 27.87 20.39
CA GLY A 773 -11.14 28.62 19.50
C GLY A 773 -10.71 28.55 18.04
N ASN A 774 -10.37 27.34 17.58
CA ASN A 774 -9.77 27.01 16.29
C ASN A 774 -8.50 27.83 15.92
N LYS A 775 -7.78 28.44 16.87
CA LYS A 775 -6.59 29.25 16.56
C LYS A 775 -5.37 28.42 16.13
N TYR A 776 -5.21 27.21 16.63
CA TYR A 776 -4.07 26.36 16.29
C TYR A 776 -4.52 24.99 15.76
N PHE A 777 -3.69 24.35 14.93
CA PHE A 777 -3.91 22.97 14.50
C PHE A 777 -2.59 22.20 14.38
N LEU A 778 -2.65 20.88 14.64
CA LEU A 778 -1.60 19.94 14.25
C LEU A 778 -1.90 19.40 12.86
N ALA A 779 -0.86 19.26 12.06
CA ALA A 779 -0.88 18.55 10.78
C ALA A 779 0.12 17.38 10.81
N ALA A 780 -0.27 16.26 10.20
CA ALA A 780 0.61 15.12 9.93
C ALA A 780 1.27 15.32 8.56
N CYS A 781 2.58 15.57 8.56
CA CYS A 781 3.31 16.00 7.39
C CYS A 781 4.70 15.34 7.34
N ASP A 782 4.99 14.62 6.25
CA ASP A 782 6.20 13.79 6.11
C ASP A 782 6.41 12.87 7.36
N GLU A 783 7.63 12.67 7.81
CA GLU A 783 8.04 11.99 9.06
C GLU A 783 7.61 12.70 10.38
N ASN A 784 6.92 13.84 10.31
CA ASN A 784 6.77 14.79 11.41
C ASN A 784 5.30 15.16 11.75
N LEU A 785 5.07 15.66 12.97
CA LEU A 785 3.88 16.45 13.29
C LEU A 785 4.24 17.93 13.33
N ARG A 786 3.47 18.78 12.64
CA ARG A 786 3.72 20.23 12.53
C ARG A 786 2.55 21.02 13.13
N LEU A 787 2.85 22.02 13.96
CA LEU A 787 1.87 22.87 14.64
C LEU A 787 1.81 24.26 13.98
N TYR A 788 0.62 24.67 13.57
CA TYR A 788 0.39 25.93 12.85
C TYR A 788 -0.54 26.88 13.63
N ASP A 789 -0.35 28.18 13.41
CA ASP A 789 -1.31 29.25 13.74
C ASP A 789 -2.25 29.47 12.55
N PHE A 790 -3.53 29.15 12.72
CA PHE A 790 -4.57 29.33 11.71
C PHE A 790 -4.89 30.81 11.42
N GLU A 791 -4.72 31.69 12.42
CA GLU A 791 -4.98 33.11 12.28
C GLU A 791 -3.88 33.77 11.44
N ASN A 792 -2.61 33.50 11.79
CA ASN A 792 -1.43 34.06 11.12
C ASN A 792 -0.95 33.25 9.91
N ALA A 793 -1.58 32.10 9.62
CA ALA A 793 -1.26 31.20 8.51
C ALA A 793 0.21 30.74 8.49
N ALA A 794 0.77 30.42 9.66
CA ALA A 794 2.20 30.25 9.87
C ALA A 794 2.54 28.99 10.69
N LEU A 795 3.64 28.30 10.34
CA LEU A 795 4.23 27.23 11.14
C LEU A 795 4.82 27.80 12.44
N LEU A 796 4.51 27.19 13.58
CA LEU A 796 5.02 27.55 14.90
C LEU A 796 6.12 26.60 15.38
N GLN A 797 5.88 25.29 15.26
CA GLN A 797 6.74 24.27 15.85
C GLN A 797 6.60 22.93 15.12
N THR A 798 7.71 22.25 14.88
CA THR A 798 7.77 20.86 14.40
C THR A 798 8.06 19.93 15.58
N PHE A 799 7.44 18.75 15.57
CA PHE A 799 7.74 17.62 16.45
C PHE A 799 8.30 16.50 15.56
N GLU A 800 9.58 16.20 15.77
CA GLU A 800 10.40 15.39 14.87
C GLU A 800 10.63 13.96 15.38
N ASN A 801 10.95 13.02 14.48
CA ASN A 801 11.34 11.63 14.78
C ASN A 801 10.24 10.83 15.52
N ILE A 802 8.98 10.92 15.07
CA ILE A 802 7.83 10.25 15.71
C ILE A 802 7.62 8.83 15.18
N TYR A 803 7.87 8.67 13.87
CA TYR A 803 7.88 7.43 13.08
C TYR A 803 9.10 7.47 12.17
N SER A 804 9.55 6.32 11.68
CA SER A 804 10.79 6.25 10.89
C SER A 804 10.62 6.57 9.39
N SER A 805 9.40 6.55 8.83
CA SER A 805 9.16 6.93 7.43
C SER A 805 8.18 8.10 7.24
N TYR A 806 6.90 7.97 7.62
CA TYR A 806 5.94 9.08 7.54
C TYR A 806 4.74 8.95 8.49
N CYS A 807 4.22 10.09 8.94
CA CYS A 807 3.01 10.23 9.74
C CYS A 807 1.85 10.59 8.79
N ASP A 808 0.97 9.63 8.50
CA ASP A 808 -0.14 9.79 7.55
C ASP A 808 -1.47 10.19 8.23
N CYS A 809 -1.69 9.83 9.50
CA CYS A 809 -2.91 10.22 10.21
C CYS A 809 -2.66 10.66 11.66
N GLY A 810 -3.12 11.87 12.00
CA GLY A 810 -3.15 12.40 13.37
C GLY A 810 -4.47 13.10 13.73
N LYS A 811 -5.04 12.80 14.92
CA LYS A 811 -6.36 13.28 15.37
C LYS A 811 -6.37 13.60 16.87
N PHE A 812 -6.91 14.76 17.27
CA PHE A 812 -7.19 15.07 18.69
C PHE A 812 -8.39 14.29 19.21
N ILE A 813 -8.32 13.74 20.42
CA ILE A 813 -9.37 12.89 21.01
C ILE A 813 -9.62 13.15 22.50
N GLN A 814 -10.84 12.87 22.96
CA GLN A 814 -11.19 12.80 24.38
C GLN A 814 -10.92 11.37 24.90
N ALA A 815 -9.70 11.12 25.41
CA ALA A 815 -9.31 9.82 25.94
C ALA A 815 -10.00 9.52 27.29
N VAL A 816 -11.10 8.76 27.28
CA VAL A 816 -12.05 8.65 28.41
C VAL A 816 -11.47 7.93 29.63
N ASP A 817 -10.61 6.94 29.39
CA ASP A 817 -9.99 6.12 30.44
C ASP A 817 -8.69 6.75 31.00
N PHE A 818 -8.42 8.01 30.67
CA PHE A 818 -7.23 8.78 31.07
C PHE A 818 -7.62 10.08 31.82
N PRO A 819 -6.69 10.70 32.57
CA PRO A 819 -6.98 11.95 33.29
C PRO A 819 -7.44 13.08 32.36
N SER A 820 -8.70 13.49 32.48
CA SER A 820 -9.30 14.53 31.64
C SER A 820 -8.54 15.87 31.74
N PRO A 821 -8.44 16.66 30.65
CA PRO A 821 -7.91 18.02 30.71
C PRO A 821 -8.59 18.87 31.80
N PRO A 822 -7.86 19.78 32.47
CA PRO A 822 -8.49 20.71 33.40
C PRO A 822 -9.45 21.64 32.66
N ALA A 823 -10.50 22.10 33.33
CA ALA A 823 -11.43 23.09 32.77
C ALA A 823 -10.68 24.37 32.33
N LEU A 824 -11.17 25.01 31.26
CA LEU A 824 -10.65 26.28 30.74
C LEU A 824 -10.41 27.26 31.90
N PRO A 825 -9.23 27.89 32.02
CA PRO A 825 -8.98 28.85 33.07
C PRO A 825 -9.99 29.99 33.00
N GLN A 826 -10.60 30.35 34.14
CA GLN A 826 -11.39 31.57 34.24
C GLN A 826 -10.48 32.78 33.98
N GLY A 827 -11.05 33.85 33.42
CA GLY A 827 -10.32 35.08 33.15
C GLY A 827 -9.82 35.71 34.45
N SER A 828 -8.72 36.46 34.38
CA SER A 828 -8.39 37.43 35.42
C SER A 828 -9.34 38.62 35.29
N ASP A 829 -10.58 38.45 35.77
CA ASP A 829 -11.59 39.50 35.70
C ASP A 829 -11.10 40.77 36.38
N SER A 830 -11.39 41.90 35.73
CA SER A 830 -11.13 43.22 36.28
C SER A 830 -11.81 43.38 37.64
N ALA A 831 -11.13 44.03 38.59
CA ALA A 831 -11.78 44.48 39.81
C ALA A 831 -13.04 45.32 39.48
N ALA A 832 -14.08 45.15 40.30
CA ALA A 832 -15.43 45.75 40.20
C ALA A 832 -16.53 44.96 39.45
N ALA A 833 -16.77 43.72 39.88
CA ALA A 833 -18.13 43.17 39.98
C ALA A 833 -18.34 42.61 41.39
N ALA A 834 -18.58 43.49 42.36
CA ALA A 834 -18.93 43.09 43.72
C ALA A 834 -20.42 42.73 43.77
N ASP A 835 -20.73 41.45 43.99
CA ASP A 835 -22.11 40.99 44.12
C ASP A 835 -22.76 41.57 45.40
N ILE A 836 -23.89 42.26 45.23
CA ILE A 836 -24.65 42.85 46.32
C ILE A 836 -25.74 41.85 46.73
N SER A 837 -25.31 40.79 47.40
CA SER A 837 -26.20 39.86 48.08
C SER A 837 -26.87 40.56 49.26
N HIS A 838 -28.08 41.07 49.00
CA HIS A 838 -28.99 41.60 50.01
C HIS A 838 -29.55 40.43 50.83
N ASP A 839 -28.91 40.10 51.96
CA ASP A 839 -29.50 39.20 52.97
C ASP A 839 -29.56 39.86 54.34
N VAL A 840 -30.72 39.74 54.99
CA VAL A 840 -31.09 40.51 56.18
C VAL A 840 -30.89 39.66 57.44
N ILE A 841 -30.02 40.11 58.34
CA ILE A 841 -29.87 39.53 59.68
C ILE A 841 -29.95 40.64 60.73
N ASP A 842 -30.96 40.56 61.59
CA ASP A 842 -31.25 41.44 62.73
C ASP A 842 -31.96 40.58 63.82
N PRO A 843 -31.91 40.89 65.12
CA PRO A 843 -30.66 40.78 65.90
C PRO A 843 -30.85 40.13 67.28
N THR A 844 -29.80 39.51 67.84
CA THR A 844 -29.72 39.22 69.29
C THR A 844 -28.28 39.32 69.82
N GLU A 845 -28.07 40.25 70.78
CA GLU A 845 -27.16 40.17 71.94
C GLU A 845 -25.65 39.85 71.74
N SER A 846 -24.68 40.42 72.48
CA SER A 846 -24.70 41.41 73.58
C SER A 846 -23.38 42.20 73.67
N GLU A 847 -23.34 43.20 74.55
CA GLU A 847 -22.21 44.07 74.89
C GLU A 847 -20.87 43.37 75.23
N VAL A 848 -19.72 44.05 75.02
CA VAL A 848 -18.86 44.64 76.09
C VAL A 848 -17.57 45.26 75.49
N LYS A 849 -16.95 46.21 76.22
CA LYS A 849 -15.85 47.10 75.76
C LYS A 849 -14.43 46.63 76.16
N ARG A 850 -13.43 47.13 75.41
CA ARG A 850 -11.99 47.34 75.74
C ARG A 850 -11.04 46.13 75.82
N GLY A 851 -9.95 46.20 75.03
CA GLY A 851 -8.62 45.89 75.61
C GLY A 851 -7.41 45.58 74.71
N LYS A 852 -6.66 46.61 74.27
CA LYS A 852 -5.20 46.59 73.95
C LYS A 852 -4.65 45.71 72.79
N ARG A 853 -4.21 46.41 71.74
CA ARG A 853 -3.09 46.15 70.80
C ARG A 853 -2.29 44.84 70.96
N ARG A 854 -2.16 44.10 69.85
CA ARG A 854 -0.87 43.56 69.38
C ARG A 854 -0.63 43.98 67.92
N ALA A 855 0.57 43.72 67.42
CA ALA A 855 1.13 44.34 66.21
C ALA A 855 0.46 43.87 64.90
N ASP A 856 0.77 44.62 63.84
CA ASP A 856 0.30 44.43 62.48
C ASP A 856 0.63 43.02 61.97
N VAL A 857 -0.39 42.18 61.82
CA VAL A 857 -0.28 40.92 61.10
C VAL A 857 -0.48 41.24 59.63
N VAL A 858 0.61 41.23 58.86
CA VAL A 858 0.52 41.09 57.40
C VAL A 858 -0.15 39.74 57.14
N VAL A 859 -1.42 39.78 56.76
CA VAL A 859 -2.12 38.61 56.22
C VAL A 859 -1.37 38.25 54.93
N PRO A 860 -0.81 37.05 54.79
CA PRO A 860 -0.23 36.63 53.51
C PRO A 860 -1.34 36.66 52.47
N GLU A 861 -1.06 37.18 51.28
CA GLU A 861 -1.95 36.95 50.14
C GLU A 861 -2.16 35.43 49.99
N PRO A 862 -3.39 34.98 49.65
CA PRO A 862 -3.63 33.57 49.40
C PRO A 862 -2.69 33.12 48.29
N VAL A 863 -1.74 32.25 48.61
CA VAL A 863 -0.83 31.67 47.63
C VAL A 863 -1.69 30.84 46.68
N LEU A 864 -2.03 31.41 45.52
CA LEU A 864 -2.63 30.64 44.44
C LEU A 864 -1.68 29.46 44.17
N GLY A 865 -2.22 28.24 44.29
CA GLY A 865 -1.53 27.07 43.77
C GLY A 865 -1.24 27.26 42.28
N PRO A 866 -0.22 26.59 41.74
CA PRO A 866 0.09 26.67 40.31
C PRO A 866 -1.18 26.38 39.49
N LYS A 867 -1.54 27.29 38.57
CA LYS A 867 -2.70 27.11 37.68
C LYS A 867 -2.56 25.75 36.98
N PRO A 868 -3.61 24.92 36.89
CA PRO A 868 -3.50 23.59 36.30
C PRO A 868 -3.19 23.70 34.80
N GLN A 869 -2.11 23.04 34.36
CA GLN A 869 -1.62 23.15 32.99
C GLN A 869 -2.63 22.59 31.98
N GLN A 870 -2.96 23.38 30.95
CA GLN A 870 -3.82 22.93 29.85
C GLN A 870 -3.08 21.93 28.94
N TYR A 871 -3.83 20.97 28.43
CA TYR A 871 -3.34 19.95 27.50
C TYR A 871 -4.51 19.29 26.75
N ALA A 872 -4.20 18.60 25.65
CA ALA A 872 -5.11 17.68 24.97
C ALA A 872 -4.43 16.36 24.63
N TYR A 873 -5.23 15.32 24.43
CA TYR A 873 -4.77 14.02 23.93
C TYR A 873 -4.86 13.96 22.41
N PHE A 874 -3.83 13.42 21.78
CA PHE A 874 -3.70 13.31 20.32
C PHE A 874 -3.24 11.91 19.97
N ILE A 875 -3.93 11.24 19.05
CA ILE A 875 -3.48 9.96 18.50
C ILE A 875 -2.84 10.19 17.13
N SER A 876 -1.74 9.50 16.87
CA SER A 876 -1.15 9.37 15.54
C SER A 876 -0.96 7.91 15.16
N ARG A 877 -0.82 7.66 13.86
CA ARG A 877 -0.14 6.49 13.30
C ARG A 877 0.92 6.94 12.30
N GLY A 878 1.78 6.02 11.92
CA GLY A 878 2.71 6.22 10.82
C GLY A 878 3.21 4.92 10.23
N VAL A 879 3.91 5.08 9.12
CA VAL A 879 4.61 4.05 8.37
C VAL A 879 6.07 4.03 8.82
N GLU A 880 6.58 2.83 9.06
CA GLU A 880 7.96 2.60 9.48
C GLU A 880 8.81 2.21 8.26
N LEU A 881 10.12 2.46 8.30
CA LEU A 881 11.02 2.02 7.24
C LEU A 881 11.00 0.50 7.14
N LEU A 882 10.88 0.00 5.92
CA LEU A 882 11.06 -1.42 5.60
C LEU A 882 12.50 -1.83 5.89
N ASP A 883 12.73 -3.06 6.35
CA ASP A 883 14.10 -3.53 6.54
C ASP A 883 14.84 -3.61 5.18
N SER A 884 16.11 -3.20 5.15
CA SER A 884 16.91 -3.17 3.93
C SER A 884 17.11 -4.55 3.32
N ASP A 885 17.05 -5.58 4.17
CA ASP A 885 17.47 -6.94 3.84
C ASP A 885 16.30 -7.86 3.45
N GLU A 886 15.04 -7.44 3.71
CA GLU A 886 13.82 -8.22 3.40
C GLU A 886 12.72 -7.43 2.65
N ARG A 887 12.68 -6.09 2.79
CA ARG A 887 11.80 -5.12 2.06
C ARG A 887 10.28 -5.33 2.06
N MET A 888 9.76 -6.43 2.56
CA MET A 888 8.31 -6.68 2.69
C MET A 888 7.79 -6.46 4.11
N ILE A 889 8.70 -6.45 5.10
CA ILE A 889 8.40 -6.29 6.53
C ILE A 889 8.97 -4.97 7.03
N ALA A 890 8.20 -4.28 7.86
CA ALA A 890 8.63 -3.07 8.56
C ALA A 890 9.73 -3.41 9.59
N LYS A 891 10.84 -2.67 9.57
CA LYS A 891 12.00 -2.88 10.46
C LYS A 891 11.62 -2.82 11.96
N GLU A 892 10.59 -2.03 12.26
CA GLU A 892 9.91 -1.98 13.55
C GLU A 892 8.41 -2.14 13.25
N TYR A 893 7.66 -2.85 14.08
CA TYR A 893 6.22 -3.03 13.88
C TYR A 893 5.52 -1.67 13.77
N ASN A 894 4.50 -1.54 12.91
CA ASN A 894 3.74 -0.30 12.82
C ASN A 894 3.14 0.04 14.19
N THR A 895 3.08 1.33 14.52
CA THR A 895 2.55 1.74 15.83
C THR A 895 1.52 2.86 15.74
N CYS A 896 0.46 2.73 16.53
CA CYS A 896 -0.39 3.87 16.88
C CYS A 896 0.14 4.46 18.19
N THR A 897 0.15 5.78 18.34
CA THR A 897 0.74 6.44 19.51
C THR A 897 -0.23 7.46 20.10
N LEU A 898 -0.57 7.30 21.38
CA LEU A 898 -1.26 8.31 22.17
C LEU A 898 -0.20 9.28 22.73
N HIS A 899 -0.33 10.53 22.32
CA HIS A 899 0.42 11.67 22.81
C HIS A 899 -0.45 12.56 23.71
N LYS A 900 0.22 13.36 24.51
CA LYS A 900 -0.35 14.48 25.25
C LYS A 900 0.37 15.75 24.79
N LEU A 901 -0.36 16.65 24.14
CA LEU A 901 0.12 17.98 23.79
C LEU A 901 -0.11 18.90 25.00
N ILE A 902 0.96 19.30 25.67
CA ILE A 902 0.95 20.25 26.78
C ILE A 902 1.09 21.66 26.21
N TYR A 903 0.18 22.54 26.61
CA TYR A 903 0.11 23.91 26.09
C TYR A 903 1.07 24.81 26.88
N PRO A 904 1.53 25.95 26.34
CA PRO A 904 2.35 26.89 27.10
C PRO A 904 1.60 27.52 28.28
N ASP A 905 2.32 27.81 29.36
CA ASP A 905 1.82 28.52 30.56
C ASP A 905 1.95 30.04 30.47
N SER A 906 2.73 30.54 29.51
CA SER A 906 3.26 31.89 29.47
C SER A 906 3.51 32.36 28.02
N PRO A 907 3.41 33.68 27.75
CA PRO A 907 3.78 34.27 26.46
C PRO A 907 5.17 33.85 25.98
N GLY A 908 5.22 33.20 24.82
CA GLY A 908 6.45 32.70 24.18
C GLY A 908 6.97 31.37 24.73
N GLY A 909 6.21 30.72 25.62
CA GLY A 909 6.49 29.35 26.05
C GLY A 909 6.33 28.34 24.90
N LYS A 910 7.06 27.22 24.99
CA LYS A 910 7.00 26.14 23.99
C LYS A 910 5.89 25.15 24.27
N TRP A 911 5.37 24.55 23.21
CA TRP A 911 4.49 23.41 23.26
C TRP A 911 5.29 22.13 23.47
N TYR A 912 4.76 21.16 24.22
CA TYR A 912 5.41 19.86 24.42
C TYR A 912 4.47 18.74 24.04
N LEU A 913 4.79 18.01 22.97
CA LEU A 913 4.14 16.74 22.64
C LEU A 913 4.90 15.64 23.39
N THR A 914 4.26 15.01 24.37
CA THR A 914 4.85 13.90 25.13
C THR A 914 4.12 12.60 24.80
N GLU A 915 4.85 11.56 24.42
CA GLU A 915 4.28 10.21 24.31
C GLU A 915 3.71 9.77 25.67
N VAL A 916 2.49 9.25 25.66
CA VAL A 916 1.77 8.73 26.84
C VAL A 916 1.74 7.22 26.79
N LYS A 917 1.49 6.66 25.60
CA LYS A 917 1.43 5.22 25.35
C LYS A 917 1.52 4.91 23.86
N ARG A 918 2.35 3.93 23.52
CA ARG A 918 2.39 3.30 22.18
C ARG A 918 1.53 2.04 22.16
N TYR A 919 0.92 1.78 21.01
CA TYR A 919 0.11 0.60 20.72
C TYR A 919 0.73 -0.09 19.51
N GLN A 920 1.06 -1.36 19.70
CA GLN A 920 1.72 -2.22 18.74
C GLN A 920 1.20 -3.64 18.96
N ASP A 921 1.24 -4.44 17.91
CA ASP A 921 1.04 -5.88 17.96
C ASP A 921 1.99 -6.51 16.94
N ASP A 922 2.45 -7.73 17.19
CA ASP A 922 3.44 -8.39 16.34
C ASP A 922 2.83 -8.76 14.96
N GLU A 923 1.50 -8.85 14.85
CA GLU A 923 0.77 -9.06 13.59
C GLU A 923 0.27 -7.75 12.92
N TYR A 924 0.45 -6.57 13.55
CA TYR A 924 -0.08 -5.31 13.02
C TYR A 924 0.85 -4.68 11.96
N TYR A 925 0.70 -5.13 10.72
CA TYR A 925 1.39 -4.58 9.54
C TYR A 925 0.50 -3.59 8.79
N SER A 926 0.99 -2.36 8.59
CA SER A 926 0.19 -1.26 8.00
C SER A 926 1.05 -0.23 7.27
N ASN A 927 2.02 -0.73 6.50
CA ASN A 927 3.01 0.04 5.75
C ASN A 927 2.46 0.55 4.40
N ALA A 928 1.28 1.18 4.43
CA ALA A 928 0.66 1.83 3.28
C ALA A 928 0.22 3.26 3.59
N TRP A 929 0.14 4.08 2.54
CA TRP A 929 -0.23 5.50 2.61
C TRP A 929 -1.75 5.72 2.67
N LEU A 930 -2.14 6.93 3.10
CA LEU A 930 -3.52 7.41 3.27
C LEU A 930 -4.40 6.59 4.24
N ILE A 931 -3.81 5.77 5.13
CA ILE A 931 -4.57 5.03 6.14
C ILE A 931 -4.99 5.95 7.29
N LYS A 932 -6.28 6.02 7.59
CA LYS A 932 -6.87 6.88 8.63
C LYS A 932 -7.35 6.06 9.83
N ILE A 933 -6.72 6.27 11.00
CA ILE A 933 -7.18 5.67 12.26
C ILE A 933 -8.43 6.36 12.80
N ALA A 934 -9.24 5.61 13.55
CA ALA A 934 -10.42 6.13 14.25
C ALA A 934 -10.29 5.92 15.76
N SER A 935 -11.04 6.70 16.56
CA SER A 935 -11.16 6.45 17.99
C SER A 935 -12.45 7.04 18.55
N ASN A 936 -13.06 6.29 19.48
CA ASN A 936 -14.15 6.77 20.34
C ASN A 936 -13.63 7.23 21.72
N GLY A 937 -12.31 7.37 21.90
CA GLY A 937 -11.68 7.75 23.17
C GLY A 937 -11.42 6.60 24.15
N ARG A 938 -11.93 5.40 23.88
CA ARG A 938 -11.60 4.16 24.62
C ARG A 938 -10.80 3.17 23.79
N TYR A 939 -11.09 3.10 22.49
CA TYR A 939 -10.41 2.23 21.54
C TYR A 939 -9.79 3.04 20.40
N ILE A 940 -8.71 2.53 19.81
CA ILE A 940 -8.20 2.97 18.51
C ILE A 940 -8.53 1.87 17.50
N MET A 941 -9.17 2.24 16.39
CA MET A 941 -9.32 1.40 15.21
C MET A 941 -8.08 1.64 14.34
N ALA A 942 -7.29 0.59 14.12
CA ALA A 942 -6.01 0.63 13.43
C ALA A 942 -6.06 -0.25 12.17
N PRO A 943 -6.28 0.32 10.97
CA PRO A 943 -6.41 -0.44 9.74
C PRO A 943 -5.07 -0.99 9.25
N THR A 944 -5.07 -2.11 8.53
CA THR A 944 -3.89 -2.72 7.91
C THR A 944 -3.87 -2.56 6.39
N CYS A 945 -2.74 -2.91 5.78
CA CYS A 945 -2.62 -3.10 4.34
C CYS A 945 -3.03 -4.53 3.89
N THR A 946 -3.76 -5.28 4.73
CA THR A 946 -4.00 -6.73 4.60
C THR A 946 -5.42 -7.13 5.02
N GLY A 947 -6.42 -6.26 4.82
CA GLY A 947 -7.85 -6.56 5.04
C GLY A 947 -8.37 -6.40 6.46
N GLU A 948 -7.55 -5.94 7.41
CA GLU A 948 -7.89 -5.92 8.83
C GLU A 948 -8.08 -4.53 9.45
N VAL A 949 -8.81 -4.50 10.56
CA VAL A 949 -8.82 -3.37 11.51
C VAL A 949 -8.59 -3.90 12.93
N PHE A 950 -7.40 -3.62 13.46
CA PHE A 950 -7.01 -3.95 14.83
C PHE A 950 -7.71 -3.02 15.83
N VAL A 951 -8.33 -3.59 16.85
CA VAL A 951 -9.05 -2.85 17.91
C VAL A 951 -8.18 -2.77 19.15
N PHE A 952 -7.34 -1.73 19.26
CA PHE A 952 -6.52 -1.50 20.45
C PHE A 952 -7.34 -0.84 21.56
N ASN A 953 -7.44 -1.48 22.73
CA ASN A 953 -7.97 -0.84 23.94
C ASN A 953 -6.91 0.13 24.49
N MET A 954 -7.25 1.42 24.56
CA MET A 954 -6.29 2.45 24.92
C MET A 954 -5.78 2.32 26.36
N LYS A 955 -6.63 1.83 27.28
CA LYS A 955 -6.28 1.67 28.69
C LYS A 955 -5.29 0.52 28.89
N THR A 956 -5.66 -0.69 28.46
CA THR A 956 -4.80 -1.88 28.62
C THR A 956 -3.59 -1.83 27.69
N GLY A 957 -3.76 -1.32 26.48
CA GLY A 957 -2.77 -1.33 25.40
C GLY A 957 -2.82 -2.56 24.52
N GLN A 958 -3.76 -3.47 24.77
CA GLN A 958 -3.86 -4.76 24.09
C GLN A 958 -4.88 -4.70 22.96
N VAL A 959 -4.65 -5.50 21.92
CA VAL A 959 -5.68 -5.83 20.94
C VAL A 959 -6.85 -6.52 21.67
N THR A 960 -8.06 -6.08 21.37
CA THR A 960 -9.31 -6.54 22.00
C THR A 960 -10.27 -7.16 20.96
N GLY A 961 -9.83 -7.21 19.70
CA GLY A 961 -10.53 -7.76 18.55
C GLY A 961 -9.82 -7.33 17.27
N ILE A 962 -10.04 -8.08 16.19
CA ILE A 962 -9.58 -7.71 14.85
C ILE A 962 -10.75 -7.97 13.90
N LEU A 963 -11.19 -6.94 13.18
CA LEU A 963 -12.16 -7.08 12.09
C LEU A 963 -11.39 -7.51 10.84
N LYS A 964 -11.88 -8.50 10.06
CA LYS A 964 -11.15 -9.11 8.93
C LYS A 964 -12.04 -9.29 7.69
N ASP A 965 -12.96 -8.36 7.47
CA ASP A 965 -14.01 -8.50 6.46
C ASP A 965 -13.64 -7.88 5.10
N HIS A 966 -12.49 -7.21 4.96
CA HIS A 966 -12.03 -6.57 3.72
C HIS A 966 -11.11 -7.45 2.88
N ASP A 967 -11.48 -8.72 2.66
CA ASP A 967 -11.04 -9.56 1.54
C ASP A 967 -9.50 -9.54 1.24
N ASP A 968 -8.67 -9.50 2.29
CA ASP A 968 -7.19 -9.41 2.30
C ASP A 968 -6.56 -8.16 1.59
N VAL A 969 -7.28 -7.04 1.42
CA VAL A 969 -6.80 -5.80 0.75
C VAL A 969 -6.75 -4.55 1.64
N GLU A 970 -6.07 -3.48 1.23
CA GLU A 970 -5.85 -2.31 2.09
C GLU A 970 -7.15 -1.64 2.59
N VAL A 971 -7.23 -1.41 3.91
CA VAL A 971 -8.32 -0.67 4.55
C VAL A 971 -7.86 0.78 4.76
N ARG A 972 -8.52 1.72 4.07
CA ARG A 972 -8.09 3.12 3.93
C ARG A 972 -8.70 4.05 4.97
N ASP A 973 -9.99 3.92 5.26
CA ASP A 973 -10.71 4.84 6.16
C ASP A 973 -11.61 4.10 7.15
N VAL A 974 -11.73 4.64 8.36
CA VAL A 974 -12.57 4.09 9.42
C VAL A 974 -13.22 5.23 10.20
N ILE A 975 -14.53 5.14 10.41
CA ILE A 975 -15.30 6.14 11.15
C ILE A 975 -16.35 5.50 12.06
N PHE A 976 -16.41 5.96 13.31
CA PHE A 976 -17.52 5.68 14.22
C PHE A 976 -18.71 6.59 13.88
N HIS A 977 -19.93 6.05 13.93
CA HIS A 977 -21.11 6.88 13.91
C HIS A 977 -21.24 7.67 15.24
N PRO A 978 -21.47 8.99 15.21
CA PRO A 978 -21.51 9.81 16.42
C PRO A 978 -22.69 9.49 17.34
N THR A 979 -23.81 9.06 16.74
CA THR A 979 -25.15 8.98 17.36
C THR A 979 -25.82 7.61 17.33
N ARG A 980 -25.23 6.58 16.70
CA ARG A 980 -25.86 5.27 16.44
C ARG A 980 -24.86 4.14 16.65
N PRO A 981 -25.29 2.90 16.94
CA PRO A 981 -24.38 1.77 17.16
C PRO A 981 -23.84 1.24 15.82
N LEU A 982 -23.10 2.07 15.09
CA LEU A 982 -22.52 1.76 13.79
C LEU A 982 -21.03 2.16 13.73
N LEU A 983 -20.23 1.30 13.10
CA LEU A 983 -18.84 1.54 12.70
C LEU A 983 -18.75 1.25 11.20
N PHE A 984 -18.01 2.07 10.46
CA PHE A 984 -17.79 1.92 9.02
C PHE A 984 -16.29 1.77 8.75
N THR A 985 -15.93 0.85 7.86
CA THR A 985 -14.57 0.69 7.31
C THR A 985 -14.65 0.67 5.78
N SER A 986 -13.69 1.28 5.08
CA SER A 986 -13.61 1.24 3.61
C SER A 986 -12.21 0.88 3.12
N GLY A 987 -12.12 0.25 1.96
CA GLY A 987 -10.85 -0.21 1.42
C GLY A 987 -10.78 -0.32 -0.10
N ASP A 988 -9.71 -0.97 -0.55
CA ASP A 988 -9.39 -1.13 -1.97
C ASP A 988 -10.22 -2.23 -2.66
N ASP A 989 -11.03 -2.97 -1.90
CA ASP A 989 -12.12 -3.82 -2.40
C ASP A 989 -13.27 -3.01 -3.04
N GLY A 990 -13.23 -1.68 -2.93
CA GLY A 990 -14.26 -0.78 -3.42
C GLY A 990 -15.55 -0.82 -2.59
N ARG A 991 -15.50 -1.29 -1.34
CA ARG A 991 -16.69 -1.46 -0.48
C ARG A 991 -16.58 -0.67 0.82
N VAL A 992 -17.72 -0.49 1.46
CA VAL A 992 -17.80 -0.14 2.88
C VAL A 992 -18.39 -1.33 3.63
N LYS A 993 -17.67 -1.83 4.64
CA LYS A 993 -18.20 -2.83 5.59
C LYS A 993 -18.77 -2.04 6.78
N VAL A 994 -19.95 -2.44 7.25
CA VAL A 994 -20.69 -1.73 8.32
C VAL A 994 -20.91 -2.71 9.47
N TYR A 995 -20.61 -2.29 10.70
CA TYR A 995 -20.66 -3.14 11.88
C TYR A 995 -21.60 -2.59 12.94
N THR A 996 -22.28 -3.48 13.66
CA THR A 996 -23.13 -3.15 14.81
C THR A 996 -22.95 -4.16 15.95
N TYR A 997 -23.66 -3.99 17.07
CA TYR A 997 -23.62 -4.92 18.19
C TYR A 997 -24.34 -6.25 17.88
N GLN A 998 -23.60 -7.35 17.97
CA GLN A 998 -24.17 -8.70 17.88
C GLN A 998 -25.07 -9.03 19.08
N ASN A 999 -24.72 -8.51 20.27
CA ASN A 999 -25.59 -8.64 21.42
C ASN A 999 -26.81 -7.70 21.31
N ARG A 1000 -28.01 -8.29 21.24
CA ARG A 1000 -29.27 -7.57 21.17
C ARG A 1000 -29.55 -6.69 22.39
N GLU A 1001 -28.99 -7.01 23.56
CA GLU A 1001 -29.15 -6.16 24.75
C GLU A 1001 -28.32 -4.87 24.62
N ASP A 1002 -27.06 -4.97 24.19
CA ASP A 1002 -26.20 -3.80 23.91
C ASP A 1002 -26.74 -2.96 22.76
N LEU A 1003 -27.19 -3.59 21.67
CA LEU A 1003 -27.87 -2.92 20.55
C LEU A 1003 -29.12 -2.17 21.03
N SER A 1004 -29.98 -2.82 21.84
CA SER A 1004 -31.18 -2.19 22.38
C SER A 1004 -30.88 -1.06 23.36
N GLN A 1005 -29.78 -1.11 24.10
CA GLN A 1005 -29.37 -0.01 24.98
C GLN A 1005 -28.79 1.16 24.17
N ALA A 1006 -27.93 0.89 23.18
CA ALA A 1006 -27.35 1.93 22.34
C ALA A 1006 -28.42 2.66 21.49
N LEU A 1007 -29.46 1.96 21.04
CA LEU A 1007 -30.61 2.58 20.38
C LEU A 1007 -31.41 3.48 21.34
N LYS A 1008 -31.66 3.07 22.60
CA LYS A 1008 -32.32 3.94 23.60
C LYS A 1008 -31.47 5.17 23.95
N ASP A 1009 -30.16 5.00 24.10
CA ASP A 1009 -29.23 6.12 24.30
C ASP A 1009 -29.30 7.11 23.11
N SER A 1010 -29.41 6.60 21.87
CA SER A 1010 -29.61 7.39 20.65
C SER A 1010 -30.94 8.16 20.66
N GLU A 1011 -32.05 7.47 20.93
CA GLU A 1011 -33.41 8.05 20.98
C GLU A 1011 -33.53 9.12 22.07
N GLU A 1012 -33.05 8.84 23.29
CA GLU A 1012 -33.11 9.78 24.41
C GLU A 1012 -32.20 11.00 24.18
N ARG A 1013 -31.06 10.81 23.51
CA ARG A 1013 -30.18 11.91 23.08
C ARG A 1013 -30.83 12.76 21.98
N ALA A 1014 -31.48 12.14 20.98
CA ALA A 1014 -32.21 12.87 19.94
C ALA A 1014 -33.38 13.67 20.52
N ARG A 1015 -34.10 13.12 21.51
CA ARG A 1015 -35.15 13.85 22.23
C ARG A 1015 -34.61 15.06 22.98
N ARG A 1016 -33.49 14.93 23.71
CA ARG A 1016 -32.82 16.05 24.40
C ARG A 1016 -32.36 17.15 23.45
N GLU A 1017 -31.87 16.79 22.25
CA GLU A 1017 -31.47 17.79 21.24
C GLU A 1017 -32.69 18.51 20.67
N ALA A 1018 -33.78 17.82 20.36
CA ALA A 1018 -35.04 18.45 19.94
C ALA A 1018 -35.65 19.35 21.04
N GLU A 1019 -35.60 18.92 22.32
CA GLU A 1019 -35.98 19.73 23.49
C GLU A 1019 -35.14 21.00 23.57
N ALA A 1020 -33.82 20.90 23.39
CA ALA A 1020 -32.89 22.03 23.44
C ALA A 1020 -33.06 23.00 22.25
N GLU A 1021 -33.22 22.49 21.03
CA GLU A 1021 -33.51 23.29 19.84
C GLU A 1021 -34.85 24.02 19.97
N ALA A 1022 -35.89 23.36 20.51
CA ALA A 1022 -37.17 23.99 20.82
C ALA A 1022 -37.02 25.11 21.87
N MET A 1023 -36.25 24.89 22.95
CA MET A 1023 -35.96 25.94 23.94
C MET A 1023 -35.20 27.13 23.32
N VAL A 1024 -34.22 26.89 22.46
CA VAL A 1024 -33.49 27.95 21.73
C VAL A 1024 -34.40 28.69 20.75
N ALA A 1025 -35.33 28.00 20.07
CA ALA A 1025 -36.33 28.61 19.21
C ALA A 1025 -37.34 29.47 20.00
N VAL A 1026 -37.76 29.03 21.19
CA VAL A 1026 -38.59 29.84 22.10
C VAL A 1026 -37.81 31.05 22.62
N ALA A 1027 -36.54 30.89 23.02
CA ALA A 1027 -35.72 31.99 23.53
C ALA A 1027 -35.37 33.03 22.44
N SER A 1028 -35.15 32.61 21.19
CA SER A 1028 -34.93 33.52 20.07
C SER A 1028 -36.20 34.29 19.69
N ASN A 1029 -37.38 33.66 19.75
CA ASN A 1029 -38.66 34.35 19.58
C ASN A 1029 -38.94 35.36 20.71
N LEU A 1030 -38.72 34.97 21.98
CA LEU A 1030 -38.90 35.88 23.14
C LEU A 1030 -37.94 37.07 23.11
N SER A 1031 -36.68 36.85 22.71
CA SER A 1031 -35.73 37.96 22.52
C SER A 1031 -36.11 38.85 21.33
N ALA A 1032 -36.58 38.30 20.21
CA ALA A 1032 -37.12 39.07 19.08
C ALA A 1032 -38.34 39.93 19.45
N VAL A 1033 -39.20 39.46 20.36
CA VAL A 1033 -40.28 40.27 20.95
C VAL A 1033 -39.72 41.39 21.83
N SER A 1034 -38.82 41.10 22.76
CA SER A 1034 -38.25 42.12 23.68
C SER A 1034 -37.39 43.19 23.00
N VAL A 1035 -36.87 42.92 21.80
CA VAL A 1035 -36.15 43.90 20.97
C VAL A 1035 -37.12 44.85 20.25
N ARG A 1036 -38.31 44.39 19.85
CA ARG A 1036 -39.35 45.25 19.25
C ARG A 1036 -39.97 46.20 20.29
N ASP A 1037 -40.11 45.77 21.53
CA ASP A 1037 -40.72 46.57 22.61
C ASP A 1037 -39.79 47.68 23.19
N ARG A 1038 -38.64 47.92 22.56
CA ARG A 1038 -37.62 48.91 22.99
C ARG A 1038 -37.35 50.05 22.01
N SER A 1039 -38.03 50.13 20.87
CA SER A 1039 -37.91 51.28 19.95
C SER A 1039 -38.80 52.47 20.31
N ASP A 1040 -39.98 52.24 20.89
CA ASP A 1040 -41.08 53.22 20.88
C ASP A 1040 -41.42 53.83 22.25
N ILE A 1041 -40.41 54.33 22.98
CA ILE A 1041 -40.63 55.16 24.18
C ILE A 1041 -39.82 56.46 24.12
N HIS A 1042 -40.28 57.45 23.32
CA HIS A 1042 -40.12 58.86 23.72
C HIS A 1042 -41.12 59.86 23.10
N THR A 1043 -41.86 60.53 24.01
CA THR A 1043 -42.48 61.87 23.91
C THR A 1043 -43.85 62.06 23.20
N SER A 1044 -44.63 62.97 23.81
CA SER A 1044 -46.01 63.40 23.50
C SER A 1044 -47.12 62.34 23.71
N GLY A 1045 -48.33 62.69 24.19
CA GLY A 1045 -48.73 63.94 24.86
C GLY A 1045 -50.19 64.35 24.64
N ASN A 1046 -51.05 64.14 25.66
CA ASN A 1046 -52.39 64.73 25.86
C ASN A 1046 -53.40 64.68 24.68
N ASN A 1047 -54.43 63.82 24.77
CA ASN A 1047 -55.78 64.24 25.22
C ASN A 1047 -56.79 63.07 25.22
N ALA A 1048 -57.99 63.32 25.75
CA ALA A 1048 -59.08 62.36 25.94
C ALA A 1048 -60.14 62.38 24.82
N GLY A 1049 -61.00 61.35 24.78
CA GLY A 1049 -62.28 61.34 24.06
C GLY A 1049 -62.76 59.93 23.68
N ASP A 1050 -63.79 59.46 24.39
CA ASP A 1050 -65.05 58.82 23.92
C ASP A 1050 -64.95 57.77 22.77
N GLU A 1051 -65.19 56.46 22.98
CA GLU A 1051 -66.47 55.72 23.20
C GLU A 1051 -67.07 55.08 21.91
N ASP A 1052 -67.73 53.92 22.11
CA ASP A 1052 -68.65 53.13 21.25
C ASP A 1052 -68.18 52.27 20.03
N ASP A 1053 -68.47 50.96 20.19
CA ASP A 1053 -69.04 49.94 19.27
C ASP A 1053 -68.34 49.34 18.01
N ASP A 1054 -67.88 48.08 18.20
CA ASP A 1054 -68.14 46.85 17.40
C ASP A 1054 -67.60 46.67 15.94
N PRO A 1055 -67.52 45.42 15.39
CA PRO A 1055 -68.08 44.16 15.89
C PRO A 1055 -67.15 42.93 16.03
N GLU A 1056 -67.73 41.92 16.67
CA GLU A 1056 -67.43 40.48 16.70
C GLU A 1056 -66.67 39.86 15.50
N ILE A 1057 -65.74 38.94 15.79
CA ILE A 1057 -65.85 37.54 15.35
C ILE A 1057 -65.52 36.64 16.55
N ASN A 1058 -66.41 35.69 16.85
CA ASN A 1058 -66.21 34.67 17.89
C ASN A 1058 -65.92 33.29 17.26
N ILE A 1059 -64.98 32.52 17.84
CA ILE A 1059 -64.87 31.07 17.72
C ILE A 1059 -64.43 30.51 19.08
N ASP A 1060 -65.34 29.88 19.79
CA ASP A 1060 -65.10 29.13 21.04
C ASP A 1060 -64.48 27.73 20.78
N GLU A 1061 -64.17 27.01 21.87
CA GLU A 1061 -63.96 25.55 21.96
C GLU A 1061 -62.76 24.92 21.22
N VAL A 1062 -61.66 24.69 21.96
CA VAL A 1062 -61.15 23.33 22.22
C VAL A 1062 -60.72 23.24 23.70
N ASP A 1063 -61.04 22.12 24.36
CA ASP A 1063 -60.84 21.87 25.80
C ASP A 1063 -59.39 21.60 26.24
N ASP A 1064 -59.20 21.56 27.56
CA ASP A 1064 -58.02 21.06 28.28
C ASP A 1064 -57.61 19.64 27.86
N ASP A 1065 -56.33 19.46 27.48
CA ASP A 1065 -55.43 18.49 28.13
C ASP A 1065 -53.99 18.64 27.56
N LEU A 1066 -53.14 19.40 28.25
CA LEU A 1066 -51.70 19.50 27.97
C LEU A 1066 -50.88 19.43 29.27
N THR A 1067 -50.81 18.23 29.84
CA THR A 1067 -49.79 17.85 30.83
C THR A 1067 -49.13 16.52 30.46
N GLU A 1068 -48.18 16.55 29.53
CA GLU A 1068 -46.89 15.84 29.60
C GLU A 1068 -45.90 16.42 28.58
#